data_AF-A0A2N6EN09-F1
#
_entry.id   AF-A0A2N6EN09-F1
#
_cell.length_a   1.000
_cell.length_b   1.000
_cell.length_c   1.000
_cell.angle_alpha   90.00
_cell.angle_beta   90.00
_cell.angle_gamma   90.00
#
_symmetry.space_group_name_H-M   'P 1'
#
loop_
_entity.id
_entity.type
_entity.pdbx_description
1 polymer ?
#
loop_
_entity_poly.entity_id
_entity_poly.type
_entity_poly.pdbx_seq_one_letter_code
_entity_poly.pdbx_strand_id
1 'polypeptide(L)'
;MRRYRKYRGSRFFDHKPLSSKTSRHHRKTIFEPLEPRLLLSADLQPFAGIMADAIDQLDTDLDNFFDSVSLDYDLNTPLPLLNQVEGTIDDAYKKAPSINDLLSMTVNYNYDHDLADGNEATIGQLDDDLDGKVEITEYLQQFIDDISDELDSIAAGGTYNPANFATWLSSNLDFSISTQGLTSSDVGYEAVDIDVTASYSNTNQNAYDLHFDLTATKVLPIDLGRAADDYGLSFPEGVTAEANVAFDLDFGVLTSGESASLNDDVFVELSNLTAGALADFNLNGMKFNLGFLGLETYKDGTDDSNITLDVEVGADAFDPTSPAELGFTASQFGDLFTNGTMTATNAPSSYDLTSDAEFILRIGDSDARTVKVTDSLTNGNGDLSALIFDVNAALTTAGLGDVVEADNNGGKIRLSVVSQNFDDLGFASELTSDGVAQTAANLPTFDTAIQFVLSVDHATPQLISITATTPAQGIDVIVSKLNAALSGTGVTASKEDIEAGSGEDFRVKLDPGSQHMQVSNNLTFDSKISYSDLTHTSTADLLNFSVNKATAEIDLNTRIITGIDGLSASGLEINFTGDAFGQVLDSSAPDTKDQQRIYLAPGTDIIFTGFNDLLNFKDFSASTVIGQIQKLGNWLGSVGSSELFSVIDVPFSEGDLADVLDFADLIADALLFDDGDDGIGGVTDTDKLLTLLDGALVPNFTNAQELASALSASGLNLLETAIDGTPLHYDSVTNTLTYDISIEHDLIDILLPIDFNFDLAPLLDISSSSQVVLDATGKLQVTLGLDLSSASGGELLGTTTLASLDIDMSAVEMAPALTALNGPRIVYGRLTNDATLEIAVGGDLYRVTVDADNANDGDT
;
A
#
# COMPACT_ATOMS: atom_id res chain seq x y z
N MET A 1 -36.07 -78.16 -90.20
CA MET A 1 -36.58 -77.00 -90.96
C MET A 1 -36.21 -75.75 -90.14
N ARG A 2 -35.14 -74.97 -90.34
CA ARG A 2 -34.24 -74.66 -91.46
C ARG A 2 -35.00 -74.14 -92.68
N ARG A 3 -34.72 -72.98 -93.27
CA ARG A 3 -33.61 -72.02 -93.17
C ARG A 3 -34.01 -70.78 -94.01
N TYR A 4 -33.32 -69.66 -93.77
CA TYR A 4 -32.81 -68.69 -94.77
C TYR A 4 -33.02 -69.09 -96.25
N ARG A 5 -33.28 -68.16 -97.20
CA ARG A 5 -32.42 -67.04 -97.61
C ARG A 5 -33.09 -66.28 -98.78
N LYS A 6 -32.68 -65.03 -99.00
CA LYS A 6 -32.70 -64.23 -100.26
C LYS A 6 -34.05 -63.95 -100.95
N TYR A 7 -34.38 -62.65 -101.08
CA TYR A 7 -34.52 -61.92 -102.36
C TYR A 7 -34.45 -60.37 -102.13
N ARG A 8 -34.59 -59.59 -103.21
CA ARG A 8 -34.12 -58.22 -103.57
C ARG A 8 -34.97 -56.99 -103.11
N GLY A 9 -34.33 -55.80 -103.00
CA GLY A 9 -34.54 -54.57 -103.84
C GLY A 9 -35.60 -53.46 -103.56
N SER A 10 -35.12 -52.20 -103.38
CA SER A 10 -35.60 -50.84 -103.81
C SER A 10 -36.24 -49.79 -102.82
N ARG A 11 -35.60 -48.58 -102.82
CA ARG A 11 -35.92 -47.15 -102.52
C ARG A 11 -36.98 -46.68 -101.49
N PHE A 12 -36.61 -45.73 -100.61
CA PHE A 12 -37.30 -44.44 -100.27
C PHE A 12 -36.34 -43.52 -99.47
N PHE A 13 -36.40 -42.19 -99.67
CA PHE A 13 -35.38 -41.20 -99.25
C PHE A 13 -35.42 -40.82 -97.75
N ASP A 14 -34.26 -40.50 -97.19
CA ASP A 14 -33.97 -40.32 -95.76
C ASP A 14 -33.25 -38.97 -95.51
N HIS A 15 -33.75 -38.16 -94.58
CA HIS A 15 -33.04 -36.99 -94.01
C HIS A 15 -33.35 -36.86 -92.51
N LYS A 16 -32.26 -36.73 -91.73
CA LYS A 16 -32.19 -36.53 -90.26
C LYS A 16 -32.82 -35.21 -89.78
N PRO A 17 -33.20 -35.14 -88.49
CA PRO A 17 -32.61 -34.12 -87.62
C PRO A 17 -32.14 -34.65 -86.24
N LEU A 18 -31.21 -33.91 -85.63
CA LEU A 18 -30.53 -34.18 -84.36
C LEU A 18 -31.34 -33.71 -83.12
N SER A 19 -31.21 -34.49 -82.04
CA SER A 19 -31.26 -34.13 -80.60
C SER A 19 -32.56 -33.56 -80.00
N SER A 20 -33.14 -34.33 -79.09
CA SER A 20 -34.32 -34.01 -78.26
C SER A 20 -34.03 -32.95 -77.19
N LYS A 21 -34.77 -31.83 -77.21
CA LYS A 21 -34.86 -30.86 -76.10
C LYS A 21 -35.83 -31.37 -75.04
N THR A 22 -35.33 -31.62 -73.83
CA THR A 22 -36.13 -31.75 -72.60
C THR A 22 -36.57 -30.37 -72.13
N SER A 23 -37.87 -30.18 -71.94
CA SER A 23 -38.46 -29.03 -71.24
C SER A 23 -38.00 -29.03 -69.78
N ARG A 24 -37.20 -28.03 -69.39
CA ARG A 24 -36.83 -27.79 -67.98
C ARG A 24 -37.93 -26.97 -67.33
N HIS A 25 -38.40 -27.42 -66.16
CA HIS A 25 -39.21 -26.60 -65.26
C HIS A 25 -38.40 -25.37 -64.84
N HIS A 26 -38.94 -24.18 -65.11
CA HIS A 26 -38.43 -22.95 -64.49
C HIS A 26 -38.68 -23.04 -62.99
N ARG A 27 -37.62 -23.29 -62.20
CA ARG A 27 -37.63 -22.92 -60.78
C ARG A 27 -37.74 -21.39 -60.74
N LYS A 28 -38.77 -20.87 -60.08
CA LYS A 28 -38.76 -19.48 -59.62
C LYS A 28 -37.53 -19.34 -58.72
N THR A 29 -36.58 -18.51 -59.12
CA THR A 29 -35.57 -17.97 -58.21
C THR A 29 -36.31 -17.11 -57.20
N ILE A 30 -36.50 -17.64 -56.00
CA ILE A 30 -36.86 -16.85 -54.83
C ILE A 30 -35.56 -16.17 -54.44
N PHE A 31 -35.48 -14.86 -54.64
CA PHE A 31 -34.47 -14.05 -53.96
C PHE A 31 -35.04 -13.81 -52.58
N GLU A 32 -34.47 -14.45 -51.57
CA GLU A 32 -34.62 -13.99 -50.20
C GLU A 32 -33.90 -12.63 -50.11
N PRO A 33 -34.53 -11.58 -49.56
CA PRO A 33 -33.77 -10.43 -49.10
C PRO A 33 -32.79 -10.93 -48.03
N LEU A 34 -31.49 -10.80 -48.30
CA LEU A 34 -30.47 -10.88 -47.26
C LEU A 34 -30.65 -9.63 -46.39
N GLU A 35 -31.45 -9.74 -45.34
CA GLU A 35 -31.33 -8.80 -44.24
C GLU A 35 -30.00 -9.04 -43.52
N PRO A 36 -29.36 -7.99 -42.98
CA PRO A 36 -28.09 -8.10 -42.29
C PRO A 36 -28.26 -9.05 -41.10
N ARG A 37 -27.72 -10.25 -41.24
CA ARG A 37 -27.57 -11.17 -40.11
C ARG A 37 -26.47 -10.59 -39.24
N LEU A 38 -26.87 -10.00 -38.12
CA LEU A 38 -25.98 -9.70 -37.02
C LEU A 38 -25.47 -11.05 -36.51
N LEU A 39 -24.27 -11.46 -36.94
CA LEU A 39 -23.60 -12.59 -36.31
C LEU A 39 -23.12 -12.07 -34.95
N LEU A 40 -23.83 -12.42 -33.87
CA LEU A 40 -23.56 -11.95 -32.50
C LEU A 40 -22.09 -12.11 -32.07
N SER A 41 -21.38 -13.10 -32.62
CA SER A 41 -19.97 -13.37 -32.33
C SER A 41 -18.98 -12.63 -33.25
N ALA A 42 -19.43 -11.73 -34.12
CA ALA A 42 -18.60 -11.13 -35.17
C ALA A 42 -18.61 -9.60 -35.21
N ASP A 43 -19.55 -8.93 -34.54
CA ASP A 43 -19.70 -7.47 -34.59
C ASP A 43 -19.93 -6.89 -33.19
N LEU A 44 -18.98 -6.06 -32.75
CA LEU A 44 -19.00 -5.38 -31.44
C LEU A 44 -19.75 -4.05 -31.52
N GLN A 45 -19.85 -3.46 -32.71
CA GLN A 45 -20.33 -2.10 -32.94
C GLN A 45 -21.73 -1.81 -32.36
N PRO A 46 -22.70 -2.73 -32.39
CA PRO A 46 -24.04 -2.48 -31.84
C PRO A 46 -24.09 -2.36 -30.32
N PHE A 47 -23.06 -2.83 -29.62
CA PHE A 47 -23.00 -2.91 -28.16
C PHE A 47 -21.90 -2.02 -27.56
N ALA A 48 -21.00 -1.49 -28.38
CA ALA A 48 -19.82 -0.79 -27.89
C ALA A 48 -20.17 0.45 -27.05
N GLY A 49 -21.12 1.28 -27.50
CA GLY A 49 -21.50 2.49 -26.75
C GLY A 49 -22.16 2.18 -25.39
N ILE A 50 -22.92 1.09 -25.28
CA ILE A 50 -23.54 0.73 -23.99
C ILE A 50 -22.53 0.10 -23.02
N MET A 51 -21.45 -0.51 -23.55
CA MET A 51 -20.32 -0.93 -22.72
C MET A 51 -19.47 0.28 -22.30
N ALA A 52 -19.30 1.29 -23.15
CA ALA A 52 -18.63 2.54 -22.79
C ALA A 52 -19.36 3.23 -21.63
N ASP A 53 -20.69 3.44 -21.76
CA ASP A 53 -21.54 3.97 -20.69
C ASP A 53 -21.41 3.16 -19.37
N ALA A 54 -21.18 1.85 -19.46
CA ALA A 54 -21.02 0.98 -18.29
C ALA A 54 -19.65 1.13 -17.61
N ILE A 55 -18.60 1.30 -18.42
CA ILE A 55 -17.22 1.48 -17.98
C ILE A 55 -17.00 2.89 -17.39
N ASP A 56 -17.60 3.94 -17.98
CA ASP A 56 -17.59 5.31 -17.42
C ASP A 56 -18.23 5.40 -16.03
N GLN A 57 -19.17 4.50 -15.72
CA GLN A 57 -19.78 4.47 -14.40
C GLN A 57 -18.90 3.76 -13.38
N LEU A 58 -18.19 2.71 -13.80
CA LEU A 58 -17.20 2.04 -12.97
C LEU A 58 -16.14 3.03 -12.49
N ASP A 59 -15.72 3.94 -13.36
CA ASP A 59 -14.82 5.04 -13.03
C ASP A 59 -15.33 5.88 -11.85
N THR A 60 -16.55 6.40 -11.96
CA THR A 60 -17.20 7.15 -10.87
C THR A 60 -17.28 6.32 -9.58
N ASP A 61 -17.51 5.01 -9.69
CA ASP A 61 -17.66 4.14 -8.52
C ASP A 61 -16.30 3.79 -7.88
N LEU A 62 -15.24 3.70 -8.68
CA LEU A 62 -13.85 3.57 -8.22
C LEU A 62 -13.33 4.88 -7.62
N ASP A 63 -13.69 6.04 -8.14
CA ASP A 63 -13.40 7.31 -7.47
C ASP A 63 -14.01 7.35 -6.07
N ASN A 64 -15.32 7.03 -5.97
CA ASN A 64 -16.00 6.94 -4.68
C ASN A 64 -15.38 5.86 -3.76
N PHE A 65 -14.76 4.83 -4.34
CA PHE A 65 -14.06 3.79 -3.63
C PHE A 65 -12.76 4.32 -3.00
N PHE A 66 -11.88 4.91 -3.80
CA PHE A 66 -10.61 5.46 -3.33
C PHE A 66 -10.80 6.63 -2.36
N ASP A 67 -11.90 7.38 -2.51
CA ASP A 67 -12.32 8.43 -1.57
C ASP A 67 -13.02 7.91 -0.30
N SER A 68 -13.25 6.59 -0.18
CA SER A 68 -13.96 6.04 0.97
C SER A 68 -13.13 6.16 2.25
N VAL A 69 -13.78 6.59 3.34
CA VAL A 69 -13.11 6.88 4.64
C VAL A 69 -12.29 5.70 5.20
N SER A 70 -12.67 4.46 4.87
CA SER A 70 -11.94 3.28 5.34
C SER A 70 -10.68 3.04 4.52
N LEU A 71 -10.77 3.12 3.19
CA LEU A 71 -9.62 2.91 2.32
C LEU A 71 -8.63 4.07 2.40
N ASP A 72 -9.14 5.30 2.49
CA ASP A 72 -8.34 6.49 2.74
C ASP A 72 -7.47 6.33 3.99
N TYR A 73 -8.03 5.78 5.07
CA TYR A 73 -7.26 5.51 6.29
C TYR A 73 -6.16 4.45 6.08
N ASP A 74 -6.46 3.35 5.40
CA ASP A 74 -5.50 2.25 5.19
C ASP A 74 -4.39 2.64 4.20
N LEU A 75 -4.72 3.28 3.08
CA LEU A 75 -3.76 3.74 2.07
C LEU A 75 -2.93 4.95 2.51
N ASN A 76 -3.49 5.82 3.37
CA ASN A 76 -2.77 6.95 3.97
C ASN A 76 -2.16 6.64 5.34
N THR A 77 -2.16 5.37 5.76
CA THR A 77 -1.36 4.94 6.92
C THR A 77 0.13 5.12 6.57
N PRO A 78 0.89 5.92 7.34
CA PRO A 78 2.27 6.18 6.99
C PRO A 78 3.14 4.95 7.26
N LEU A 79 4.01 4.64 6.30
CA LEU A 79 4.92 3.52 6.32
C LEU A 79 6.08 3.83 7.27
N PRO A 80 6.22 3.07 8.39
CA PRO A 80 7.25 3.32 9.38
C PRO A 80 8.64 3.06 8.80
N LEU A 81 9.66 3.68 9.38
CA LEU A 81 11.08 3.54 9.04
C LEU A 81 11.49 4.16 7.69
N LEU A 82 10.57 4.35 6.76
CA LEU A 82 10.80 5.07 5.50
C LEU A 82 10.60 6.57 5.70
N ASN A 83 11.35 7.37 4.95
CA ASN A 83 11.25 8.82 5.03
C ASN A 83 11.33 9.42 3.63
N GLN A 84 10.46 10.39 3.36
CA GLN A 84 10.43 11.19 2.15
C GLN A 84 10.63 12.66 2.54
N VAL A 85 11.33 13.39 1.69
CA VAL A 85 11.48 14.85 1.84
C VAL A 85 10.33 15.52 1.10
N GLU A 86 9.50 16.27 1.83
CA GLU A 86 8.42 17.10 1.29
C GLU A 86 8.67 18.59 1.55
N GLY A 87 8.14 19.46 0.69
CA GLY A 87 8.21 20.92 0.83
C GLY A 87 9.05 21.61 -0.25
N THR A 88 9.02 22.94 -0.27
CA THR A 88 9.87 23.75 -1.16
C THR A 88 11.32 23.76 -0.67
N ILE A 89 12.28 24.17 -1.52
CA ILE A 89 13.72 24.22 -1.17
C ILE A 89 13.98 24.95 0.16
N ASP A 90 13.16 25.95 0.50
CA ASP A 90 13.30 26.74 1.72
C ASP A 90 12.60 26.11 2.95
N ASP A 91 11.65 25.17 2.77
CA ASP A 91 10.81 24.59 3.83
C ASP A 91 10.82 23.04 3.88
N ALA A 92 11.75 22.39 3.20
CA ALA A 92 11.86 20.92 3.15
C ALA A 92 11.85 20.28 4.55
N TYR A 93 10.98 19.27 4.73
CA TYR A 93 10.81 18.49 5.95
C TYR A 93 10.71 17.00 5.65
N LYS A 94 10.89 16.19 6.68
CA LYS A 94 10.90 14.73 6.62
C LYS A 94 9.53 14.18 7.02
N LYS A 95 8.91 13.36 6.18
CA LYS A 95 7.61 12.71 6.39
C LYS A 95 7.71 11.23 6.05
N ALA A 96 7.10 10.36 6.87
CA ALA A 96 6.92 8.96 6.52
C ALA A 96 5.93 8.84 5.33
N PRO A 97 6.31 8.23 4.20
CA PRO A 97 5.42 8.09 3.06
C PRO A 97 4.32 7.08 3.36
N SER A 98 3.10 7.31 2.90
CA SER A 98 2.04 6.28 2.86
C SER A 98 2.10 5.42 1.59
N ILE A 99 1.29 4.36 1.48
CA ILE A 99 1.16 3.59 0.23
C ILE A 99 0.71 4.52 -0.91
N ASN A 100 -0.25 5.42 -0.63
CA ASN A 100 -0.67 6.43 -1.60
C ASN A 100 0.47 7.39 -1.99
N ASP A 101 1.27 7.83 -1.02
CA ASP A 101 2.46 8.65 -1.31
C ASP A 101 3.44 7.88 -2.21
N LEU A 102 3.62 6.56 -2.04
CA LEU A 102 4.49 5.74 -2.88
C LEU A 102 3.96 5.53 -4.30
N LEU A 103 2.65 5.45 -4.48
CA LEU A 103 2.01 5.25 -5.78
C LEU A 103 1.87 6.56 -6.57
N SER A 104 1.76 7.70 -5.90
CA SER A 104 1.71 9.01 -6.56
C SER A 104 3.03 9.37 -7.25
N MET A 105 3.02 10.09 -8.37
CA MET A 105 4.19 10.59 -9.13
C MET A 105 4.22 12.11 -9.28
N THR A 106 5.30 12.80 -8.87
CA THR A 106 5.42 14.25 -9.15
C THR A 106 5.61 14.50 -10.65
N VAL A 107 4.85 15.44 -11.24
CA VAL A 107 4.95 15.76 -12.67
C VAL A 107 6.31 16.33 -13.05
N ASN A 108 6.81 17.29 -12.26
CA ASN A 108 8.17 17.84 -12.38
C ASN A 108 9.16 16.95 -11.63
N TYR A 109 9.32 15.70 -12.06
CA TYR A 109 10.07 14.70 -11.30
C TYR A 109 11.58 15.00 -11.24
N ASN A 110 12.13 15.79 -12.18
CA ASN A 110 13.55 16.15 -12.19
C ASN A 110 13.84 17.51 -11.53
N TYR A 111 12.80 18.22 -11.08
CA TYR A 111 12.84 19.54 -10.45
C TYR A 111 13.50 20.67 -11.27
N ASP A 112 13.57 20.56 -12.59
CA ASP A 112 14.15 21.58 -13.47
C ASP A 112 13.13 22.67 -13.89
N HIS A 113 11.85 22.45 -13.56
CA HIS A 113 10.71 23.32 -13.87
C HIS A 113 10.33 23.41 -15.36
N ASP A 114 10.79 22.49 -16.21
CA ASP A 114 10.44 22.37 -17.63
C ASP A 114 9.57 21.14 -17.92
N LEU A 115 8.27 21.26 -17.63
CA LEU A 115 7.27 20.19 -17.81
C LEU A 115 7.08 19.71 -19.27
N ALA A 116 7.76 20.30 -20.24
CA ALA A 116 7.61 20.01 -21.66
C ALA A 116 8.67 19.03 -22.21
N ASP A 117 9.58 18.55 -21.37
CA ASP A 117 10.68 17.68 -21.77
C ASP A 117 10.51 16.23 -21.26
N GLY A 118 11.35 15.33 -21.80
CA GLY A 118 11.42 13.94 -21.37
C GLY A 118 10.07 13.22 -21.27
N ASN A 119 9.89 12.52 -20.15
CA ASN A 119 8.62 11.88 -19.78
C ASN A 119 7.66 12.83 -19.04
N GLU A 120 8.10 14.03 -18.63
CA GLU A 120 7.28 14.99 -17.87
C GLU A 120 6.07 15.45 -18.67
N ALA A 121 6.23 15.59 -20.00
CA ALA A 121 5.13 15.91 -20.89
C ALA A 121 4.06 14.81 -20.97
N THR A 122 4.41 13.55 -20.68
CA THR A 122 3.45 12.42 -20.65
C THR A 122 2.84 12.28 -19.26
N ILE A 123 3.63 12.45 -18.20
CA ILE A 123 3.15 12.43 -16.81
C ILE A 123 2.19 13.61 -16.57
N GLY A 124 2.51 14.80 -17.07
CA GLY A 124 1.63 15.96 -16.97
C GLY A 124 0.39 15.91 -17.88
N GLN A 125 0.20 14.84 -18.67
CA GLN A 125 -1.08 14.55 -19.32
C GLN A 125 -1.97 13.67 -18.44
N LEU A 126 -1.40 12.97 -17.47
CA LEU A 126 -2.12 12.17 -16.48
C LEU A 126 -2.54 13.00 -15.26
N ASP A 127 -1.83 14.10 -14.98
CA ASP A 127 -2.19 15.10 -13.93
C ASP A 127 -3.39 15.93 -14.42
N ASP A 128 -4.59 15.41 -14.17
CA ASP A 128 -5.85 15.96 -14.65
C ASP A 128 -6.36 17.11 -13.77
N ASP A 129 -6.06 17.06 -12.47
CA ASP A 129 -6.48 18.08 -11.51
C ASP A 129 -5.51 19.28 -11.44
N LEU A 130 -4.33 19.14 -12.05
CA LEU A 130 -3.25 20.12 -12.15
C LEU A 130 -2.64 20.48 -10.78
N ASP A 131 -2.62 19.55 -9.84
CA ASP A 131 -1.98 19.73 -8.53
C ASP A 131 -0.45 19.55 -8.58
N GLY A 132 0.08 19.02 -9.70
CA GLY A 132 1.49 18.79 -9.93
C GLY A 132 1.98 17.40 -9.52
N LYS A 133 1.06 16.48 -9.19
CA LYS A 133 1.29 15.06 -8.97
C LYS A 133 0.33 14.26 -9.87
N VAL A 134 0.63 12.98 -10.01
CA VAL A 134 -0.24 11.98 -10.63
C VAL A 134 -0.54 10.94 -9.57
N GLU A 135 -1.76 10.88 -9.08
CA GLU A 135 -2.20 9.92 -8.06
C GLU A 135 -2.76 8.64 -8.68
N ILE A 136 -3.04 7.63 -7.84
CA ILE A 136 -3.56 6.35 -8.35
C ILE A 136 -4.91 6.52 -9.06
N THR A 137 -5.77 7.40 -8.56
CA THR A 137 -7.08 7.71 -9.17
C THR A 137 -6.91 8.22 -10.59
N GLU A 138 -5.89 9.03 -10.86
CA GLU A 138 -5.61 9.55 -12.20
C GLU A 138 -5.05 8.48 -13.16
N TYR A 139 -4.21 7.57 -12.66
CA TYR A 139 -3.79 6.40 -13.45
C TYR A 139 -4.99 5.50 -13.82
N LEU A 140 -5.93 5.32 -12.89
CA LEU A 140 -7.12 4.51 -13.10
C LEU A 140 -8.14 5.18 -14.02
N GLN A 141 -8.35 6.49 -13.86
CA GLN A 141 -9.18 7.30 -14.74
C GLN A 141 -8.71 7.15 -16.18
N GLN A 142 -7.40 7.36 -16.43
CA GLN A 142 -6.87 7.20 -17.80
C GLN A 142 -7.06 5.78 -18.34
N PHE A 143 -6.83 4.76 -17.51
CA PHE A 143 -7.04 3.35 -17.91
C PHE A 143 -8.49 3.09 -18.31
N ILE A 144 -9.46 3.64 -17.58
CA ILE A 144 -10.89 3.48 -17.86
C ILE A 144 -11.30 4.31 -19.07
N ASP A 145 -10.87 5.57 -19.14
CA ASP A 145 -11.14 6.48 -20.26
C ASP A 145 -10.62 5.91 -21.58
N ASP A 146 -9.43 5.31 -21.60
CA ASP A 146 -8.90 4.67 -22.80
C ASP A 146 -9.82 3.55 -23.31
N ILE A 147 -10.33 2.70 -22.40
CA ILE A 147 -11.27 1.62 -22.74
C ILE A 147 -12.58 2.22 -23.27
N SER A 148 -13.12 3.22 -22.57
CA SER A 148 -14.38 3.87 -22.92
C SER A 148 -14.31 4.59 -24.26
N ASP A 149 -13.27 5.39 -24.50
CA ASP A 149 -13.03 6.12 -25.74
C ASP A 149 -12.88 5.18 -26.95
N GLU A 150 -12.19 4.05 -26.79
CA GLU A 150 -12.11 3.06 -27.88
C GLU A 150 -13.46 2.40 -28.15
N LEU A 151 -14.23 2.06 -27.10
CA LEU A 151 -15.59 1.54 -27.25
C LEU A 151 -16.52 2.55 -27.94
N ASP A 152 -16.42 3.83 -27.62
CA ASP A 152 -17.18 4.90 -28.25
C ASP A 152 -16.76 5.14 -29.71
N SER A 153 -15.46 5.05 -30.00
CA SER A 153 -14.91 5.05 -31.36
C SER A 153 -15.46 3.89 -32.19
N ILE A 154 -15.57 2.70 -31.60
CA ILE A 154 -16.20 1.53 -32.21
C ILE A 154 -17.68 1.81 -32.48
N ALA A 155 -18.42 2.33 -31.49
CA ALA A 155 -19.84 2.69 -31.62
C ALA A 155 -20.08 3.69 -32.76
N ALA A 156 -19.19 4.67 -32.92
CA ALA A 156 -19.24 5.71 -33.96
C ALA A 156 -18.95 5.20 -35.40
N GLY A 157 -18.63 3.92 -35.57
CA GLY A 157 -18.42 3.28 -36.87
C GLY A 157 -17.04 2.64 -37.06
N GLY A 158 -16.30 2.39 -35.99
CA GLY A 158 -15.09 1.58 -36.00
C GLY A 158 -15.37 0.16 -36.55
N THR A 159 -14.38 -0.44 -37.22
CA THR A 159 -14.53 -1.75 -37.89
C THR A 159 -13.93 -2.87 -37.04
N TYR A 160 -14.25 -2.90 -35.76
CA TYR A 160 -13.68 -3.86 -34.81
C TYR A 160 -14.60 -5.06 -34.63
N ASN A 161 -14.00 -6.24 -34.74
CA ASN A 161 -14.60 -7.46 -34.22
C ASN A 161 -14.10 -7.68 -32.78
N PRO A 162 -14.76 -8.54 -31.98
CA PRO A 162 -14.37 -8.75 -30.60
C PRO A 162 -12.92 -9.20 -30.39
N ALA A 163 -12.35 -9.96 -31.33
CA ALA A 163 -10.95 -10.41 -31.26
C ALA A 163 -9.95 -9.26 -31.49
N ASN A 164 -10.28 -8.28 -32.34
CA ASN A 164 -9.46 -7.10 -32.57
C ASN A 164 -9.47 -6.19 -31.35
N PHE A 165 -10.63 -6.02 -30.69
CA PHE A 165 -10.73 -5.25 -29.46
C PHE A 165 -9.96 -5.91 -28.31
N ALA A 166 -10.07 -7.24 -28.14
CA ALA A 166 -9.24 -7.97 -27.17
C ALA A 166 -7.73 -7.81 -27.45
N THR A 167 -7.33 -7.77 -28.72
CA THR A 167 -5.93 -7.50 -29.09
C THR A 167 -5.54 -6.06 -28.73
N TRP A 168 -6.43 -5.09 -28.96
CA TRP A 168 -6.22 -3.69 -28.61
C TRP A 168 -6.03 -3.51 -27.10
N LEU A 169 -6.90 -4.14 -26.28
CA LEU A 169 -6.78 -4.13 -24.81
C LEU A 169 -5.38 -4.56 -24.37
N SER A 170 -4.90 -5.71 -24.87
CA SER A 170 -3.59 -6.27 -24.52
C SER A 170 -2.36 -5.59 -25.16
N SER A 171 -2.52 -4.53 -25.94
CA SER A 171 -1.41 -3.91 -26.69
C SER A 171 -1.32 -2.40 -26.53
N ASN A 172 -2.41 -1.76 -26.13
CA ASN A 172 -2.49 -0.30 -26.03
C ASN A 172 -2.77 0.19 -24.61
N LEU A 173 -3.24 -0.67 -23.70
CA LEU A 173 -3.39 -0.33 -22.28
C LEU A 173 -2.10 -0.59 -21.48
N ASP A 174 -1.16 -1.37 -22.02
CA ASP A 174 0.15 -1.55 -21.40
C ASP A 174 0.91 -0.22 -21.42
N PHE A 175 1.16 0.33 -20.23
CA PHE A 175 1.83 1.60 -20.03
C PHE A 175 3.06 1.43 -19.15
N SER A 176 4.22 1.87 -19.64
CA SER A 176 5.47 1.79 -18.88
C SER A 176 6.23 3.10 -18.94
N ILE A 177 6.41 3.76 -17.80
CA ILE A 177 7.31 4.91 -17.65
C ILE A 177 8.58 4.41 -16.99
N SER A 178 9.71 4.50 -17.70
CA SER A 178 11.03 4.32 -17.09
C SER A 178 11.79 5.65 -17.07
N THR A 179 12.37 6.01 -15.93
CA THR A 179 13.15 7.24 -15.72
C THR A 179 14.61 7.11 -16.19
N GLN A 180 14.86 6.18 -17.14
CA GLN A 180 16.20 5.81 -17.63
C GLN A 180 17.06 7.03 -18.00
N GLY A 181 18.04 7.35 -17.15
CA GLY A 181 19.04 8.39 -17.42
C GLY A 181 19.26 9.40 -16.30
N LEU A 182 18.50 9.34 -15.21
CA LEU A 182 18.66 10.24 -14.07
C LEU A 182 19.24 9.50 -12.87
N THR A 183 20.13 10.19 -12.15
CA THR A 183 20.78 9.65 -10.97
C THR A 183 19.77 9.53 -9.83
N SER A 184 19.84 8.45 -9.06
CA SER A 184 18.96 8.12 -7.92
C SER A 184 18.94 9.18 -6.79
N SER A 185 19.70 10.26 -6.92
CA SER A 185 19.67 11.44 -6.06
C SER A 185 18.57 12.45 -6.41
N ASP A 186 17.99 12.38 -7.62
CA ASP A 186 17.14 13.45 -8.15
C ASP A 186 15.71 12.99 -8.49
N VAL A 187 15.42 11.68 -8.47
CA VAL A 187 14.11 11.13 -8.86
C VAL A 187 13.72 10.00 -7.92
N GLY A 188 12.61 10.17 -7.22
CA GLY A 188 12.05 9.15 -6.33
C GLY A 188 11.31 8.02 -7.07
N TYR A 189 11.55 7.78 -8.37
CA TYR A 189 10.81 6.78 -9.18
C TYR A 189 11.74 6.01 -10.13
N GLU A 190 11.64 4.68 -10.14
CA GLU A 190 12.40 3.79 -11.02
C GLU A 190 11.57 3.27 -12.20
N ALA A 191 10.31 2.85 -11.97
CA ALA A 191 9.36 2.47 -13.00
C ALA A 191 7.90 2.57 -12.51
N VAL A 192 6.98 2.76 -13.48
CA VAL A 192 5.54 2.49 -13.37
C VAL A 192 5.18 1.54 -14.51
N ASP A 193 4.56 0.39 -14.22
CA ASP A 193 4.17 -0.64 -15.21
C ASP A 193 2.68 -0.96 -15.04
N ILE A 194 1.96 -1.16 -16.15
CA ILE A 194 0.57 -1.63 -16.22
C ILE A 194 0.54 -2.83 -17.17
N ASP A 195 0.21 -4.02 -16.65
CA ASP A 195 0.16 -5.28 -17.41
C ASP A 195 -1.28 -5.76 -17.62
N VAL A 196 -1.79 -5.77 -18.87
CA VAL A 196 -3.18 -6.18 -19.17
C VAL A 196 -3.28 -7.47 -19.98
N THR A 197 -3.82 -8.53 -19.39
CA THR A 197 -4.12 -9.78 -20.10
C THR A 197 -5.60 -9.95 -20.42
N ALA A 198 -5.97 -10.03 -21.71
CA ALA A 198 -7.36 -10.15 -22.17
C ALA A 198 -7.76 -11.55 -22.68
N SER A 199 -8.87 -12.12 -22.18
CA SER A 199 -9.48 -13.38 -22.67
C SER A 199 -10.89 -13.18 -23.25
N TYR A 200 -11.36 -14.08 -24.13
CA TYR A 200 -12.67 -13.94 -24.84
C TYR A 200 -13.64 -15.10 -24.59
N SER A 201 -14.94 -14.78 -24.48
CA SER A 201 -16.05 -15.71 -24.24
C SER A 201 -16.75 -16.25 -25.52
N ASN A 202 -17.77 -17.08 -25.33
CA ASN A 202 -18.32 -17.99 -26.35
C ASN A 202 -19.40 -17.35 -27.27
N THR A 203 -20.11 -18.19 -28.05
CA THR A 203 -21.08 -17.76 -29.08
C THR A 203 -22.24 -16.88 -28.62
N ASN A 204 -22.49 -16.75 -27.30
CA ASN A 204 -23.65 -16.05 -26.74
C ASN A 204 -23.29 -14.86 -25.83
N GLN A 205 -22.01 -14.51 -25.69
CA GLN A 205 -21.53 -13.48 -24.77
C GLN A 205 -20.29 -12.80 -25.36
N ASN A 206 -20.26 -11.46 -25.33
CA ASN A 206 -19.04 -10.70 -25.53
C ASN A 206 -18.54 -10.27 -24.14
N ALA A 207 -17.59 -11.02 -23.58
CA ALA A 207 -16.94 -10.75 -22.30
C ALA A 207 -15.44 -10.55 -22.50
N TYR A 208 -14.89 -9.70 -21.65
CA TYR A 208 -13.48 -9.39 -21.52
C TYR A 208 -13.10 -9.52 -20.05
N ASP A 209 -11.97 -10.15 -19.81
CA ASP A 209 -11.32 -10.34 -18.50
C ASP A 209 -9.99 -9.61 -18.59
N LEU A 210 -9.72 -8.68 -17.68
CA LEU A 210 -8.54 -7.82 -17.67
C LEU A 210 -7.87 -7.93 -16.30
N HIS A 211 -6.56 -8.09 -16.29
CA HIS A 211 -5.76 -7.84 -15.10
C HIS A 211 -5.24 -6.41 -15.17
N PHE A 212 -5.31 -5.66 -14.07
CA PHE A 212 -4.62 -4.40 -13.89
C PHE A 212 -3.59 -4.60 -12.78
N ASP A 213 -2.36 -4.19 -13.02
CA ASP A 213 -1.28 -4.21 -12.03
C ASP A 213 -0.44 -2.95 -12.21
N LEU A 214 -0.58 -1.99 -11.30
CA LEU A 214 0.22 -0.78 -11.22
C LEU A 214 1.33 -0.98 -10.21
N THR A 215 2.59 -1.00 -10.64
CA THR A 215 3.74 -1.08 -9.73
C THR A 215 4.59 0.19 -9.78
N ALA A 216 4.75 0.88 -8.66
CA ALA A 216 5.59 2.07 -8.49
C ALA A 216 6.80 1.78 -7.61
N THR A 217 8.01 2.07 -8.09
CA THR A 217 9.25 1.82 -7.35
C THR A 217 9.96 3.12 -6.98
N LYS A 218 10.32 3.33 -5.69
CA LYS A 218 10.95 4.55 -5.15
C LYS A 218 12.21 4.31 -4.36
N VAL A 219 13.19 5.21 -4.42
CA VAL A 219 14.37 5.18 -3.52
C VAL A 219 14.20 6.17 -2.37
N LEU A 220 14.12 5.68 -1.14
CA LEU A 220 13.79 6.47 0.06
C LEU A 220 14.81 6.27 1.20
N PRO A 221 15.25 7.33 1.89
CA PRO A 221 16.09 7.19 3.07
C PRO A 221 15.36 6.48 4.23
N ILE A 222 16.12 5.76 5.05
CA ILE A 222 15.64 5.17 6.31
C ILE A 222 15.79 6.16 7.45
N ASP A 223 14.78 6.24 8.31
CA ASP A 223 14.81 6.97 9.57
C ASP A 223 14.19 6.12 10.69
N LEU A 224 15.03 5.67 11.63
CA LEU A 224 14.59 4.89 12.79
C LEU A 224 14.16 5.78 13.99
N GLY A 225 14.08 7.09 13.79
CA GLY A 225 13.65 8.07 14.77
C GLY A 225 14.75 8.49 15.76
N ARG A 226 14.42 9.47 16.62
CA ARG A 226 15.39 10.13 17.53
C ARG A 226 16.14 9.16 18.46
N ALA A 227 15.48 8.10 18.92
CA ALA A 227 16.14 7.12 19.78
C ALA A 227 17.30 6.42 19.05
N ALA A 228 17.15 6.14 17.75
CA ALA A 228 18.21 5.55 16.94
C ALA A 228 19.30 6.58 16.58
N ASP A 229 18.91 7.83 16.34
CA ASP A 229 19.85 8.95 16.15
C ASP A 229 20.74 9.14 17.39
N ASP A 230 20.17 9.04 18.61
CA ASP A 230 20.89 9.12 19.88
C ASP A 230 21.93 7.98 20.05
N TYR A 231 21.73 6.85 19.37
CA TYR A 231 22.69 5.73 19.29
C TYR A 231 23.60 5.80 18.05
N GLY A 232 23.57 6.91 17.31
CA GLY A 232 24.42 7.13 16.13
C GLY A 232 24.18 6.15 14.99
N LEU A 233 22.97 5.62 14.85
CA LEU A 233 22.57 4.73 13.75
C LEU A 233 22.46 5.56 12.46
N SER A 234 23.25 5.21 11.44
CA SER A 234 23.23 5.91 10.15
C SER A 234 23.26 4.92 8.99
N PHE A 235 22.49 5.23 7.93
CA PHE A 235 22.30 4.37 6.77
C PHE A 235 23.05 4.96 5.56
N PRO A 236 23.88 4.17 4.85
CA PRO A 236 24.77 4.69 3.82
C PRO A 236 24.06 5.05 2.49
N GLU A 237 22.89 4.49 2.20
CA GLU A 237 22.13 4.73 0.96
C GLU A 237 20.62 4.73 1.21
N GLY A 238 19.86 5.33 0.28
CA GLY A 238 18.40 5.20 0.21
C GLY A 238 18.00 3.80 -0.26
N VAL A 239 16.73 3.47 -0.09
CA VAL A 239 16.21 2.11 -0.21
C VAL A 239 15.10 2.08 -1.22
N THR A 240 15.16 1.11 -2.11
CA THR A 240 14.08 0.80 -3.03
C THR A 240 12.86 0.25 -2.28
N ALA A 241 11.78 1.02 -2.26
CA ALA A 241 10.44 0.62 -1.87
C ALA A 241 9.58 0.44 -3.13
N GLU A 242 8.91 -0.68 -3.25
CA GLU A 242 7.99 -1.02 -4.34
C GLU A 242 6.57 -0.99 -3.78
N ALA A 243 5.70 -0.16 -4.32
CA ALA A 243 4.29 -0.15 -4.02
C ALA A 243 3.51 -0.68 -5.24
N ASN A 244 2.48 -1.48 -5.00
CA ASN A 244 1.69 -2.07 -6.07
C ASN A 244 0.19 -1.93 -5.80
N VAL A 245 -0.60 -1.76 -6.85
CA VAL A 245 -2.06 -1.94 -6.80
C VAL A 245 -2.49 -2.79 -7.97
N ALA A 246 -3.16 -3.90 -7.68
CA ALA A 246 -3.64 -4.83 -8.68
C ALA A 246 -5.09 -5.24 -8.45
N PHE A 247 -5.83 -5.47 -9.53
CA PHE A 247 -7.19 -6.04 -9.52
C PHE A 247 -7.49 -6.72 -10.86
N ASP A 248 -8.52 -7.56 -10.86
CA ASP A 248 -9.10 -8.14 -12.06
C ASP A 248 -10.43 -7.44 -12.39
N LEU A 249 -10.65 -7.12 -13.66
CA LEU A 249 -11.84 -6.48 -14.21
C LEU A 249 -12.47 -7.36 -15.31
N ASP A 250 -13.66 -7.87 -15.04
CA ASP A 250 -14.48 -8.65 -15.95
C ASP A 250 -15.66 -7.80 -16.45
N PHE A 251 -15.78 -7.55 -17.75
CA PHE A 251 -16.93 -6.79 -18.28
C PHE A 251 -17.44 -7.32 -19.62
N GLY A 252 -18.69 -6.99 -19.94
CA GLY A 252 -19.26 -7.35 -21.23
C GLY A 252 -20.77 -7.26 -21.34
N VAL A 253 -21.30 -7.84 -22.42
CA VAL A 253 -22.74 -7.87 -22.71
C VAL A 253 -23.21 -9.29 -23.00
N LEU A 254 -24.32 -9.67 -22.38
CA LEU A 254 -25.14 -10.83 -22.70
C LEU A 254 -26.15 -10.42 -23.77
N THR A 255 -26.12 -11.04 -24.96
CA THR A 255 -27.04 -10.63 -26.04
C THR A 255 -27.93 -11.80 -26.48
N SER A 256 -29.20 -11.49 -26.68
CA SER A 256 -30.23 -12.37 -27.23
C SER A 256 -30.43 -12.17 -28.74
N GLY A 257 -29.93 -11.06 -29.29
CA GLY A 257 -30.20 -10.61 -30.67
C GLY A 257 -31.04 -9.33 -30.75
N GLU A 258 -31.53 -8.82 -29.62
CA GLU A 258 -32.22 -7.53 -29.50
C GLU A 258 -31.23 -6.36 -29.24
N SER A 259 -31.77 -5.13 -29.18
CA SER A 259 -31.00 -3.97 -28.71
C SER A 259 -30.70 -4.13 -27.23
N ALA A 260 -29.41 -4.18 -26.88
CA ALA A 260 -28.98 -4.30 -25.49
C ALA A 260 -29.45 -3.12 -24.64
N SER A 261 -29.78 -3.40 -23.38
CA SER A 261 -30.16 -2.46 -22.33
C SER A 261 -29.09 -2.46 -21.24
N LEU A 262 -28.72 -1.27 -20.76
CA LEU A 262 -27.61 -1.06 -19.84
C LEU A 262 -27.82 -1.83 -18.52
N ASN A 263 -29.07 -1.92 -18.05
CA ASN A 263 -29.41 -2.53 -16.76
C ASN A 263 -29.74 -4.03 -16.83
N ASP A 264 -29.97 -4.58 -18.02
CA ASP A 264 -30.44 -5.97 -18.18
C ASP A 264 -29.39 -6.86 -18.86
N ASP A 265 -28.55 -6.28 -19.72
CA ASP A 265 -27.67 -7.04 -20.62
C ASP A 265 -26.17 -6.81 -20.35
N VAL A 266 -25.78 -5.74 -19.64
CA VAL A 266 -24.38 -5.38 -19.38
C VAL A 266 -23.97 -5.80 -17.96
N PHE A 267 -22.77 -6.37 -17.85
CA PHE A 267 -22.15 -6.71 -16.57
C PHE A 267 -20.74 -6.12 -16.49
N VAL A 268 -20.33 -5.75 -15.28
CA VAL A 268 -19.00 -5.25 -14.93
C VAL A 268 -18.67 -5.77 -13.53
N GLU A 269 -17.55 -6.45 -13.37
CA GLU A 269 -17.14 -7.16 -12.16
C GLU A 269 -15.69 -6.82 -11.85
N LEU A 270 -15.43 -6.34 -10.63
CA LEU A 270 -14.10 -6.16 -10.08
C LEU A 270 -13.80 -7.34 -9.16
N SER A 271 -12.57 -7.86 -9.13
CA SER A 271 -12.15 -8.87 -8.15
C SER A 271 -10.66 -8.78 -7.82
N ASN A 272 -10.22 -9.47 -6.76
CA ASN A 272 -8.82 -9.56 -6.32
C ASN A 272 -8.10 -8.20 -6.14
N LEU A 273 -8.80 -7.18 -5.61
CA LEU A 273 -8.20 -5.89 -5.35
C LEU A 273 -7.16 -6.00 -4.23
N THR A 274 -5.93 -5.68 -4.55
CA THR A 274 -4.81 -5.66 -3.62
C THR A 274 -4.04 -4.37 -3.78
N ALA A 275 -3.65 -3.78 -2.65
CA ALA A 275 -2.74 -2.65 -2.60
C ALA A 275 -1.66 -2.96 -1.57
N GLY A 276 -0.40 -2.83 -1.95
CA GLY A 276 0.71 -3.22 -1.12
C GLY A 276 1.91 -2.30 -1.25
N ALA A 277 2.79 -2.39 -0.27
CA ALA A 277 4.13 -1.85 -0.34
C ALA A 277 5.12 -2.84 0.28
N LEU A 278 6.16 -3.16 -0.48
CA LEU A 278 7.29 -3.96 -0.06
C LEU A 278 8.56 -3.12 -0.14
N ALA A 279 9.33 -3.09 0.94
CA ALA A 279 10.68 -2.56 0.89
C ALA A 279 11.64 -3.59 1.50
N ASP A 280 12.68 -3.93 0.75
CA ASP A 280 13.74 -4.85 1.17
C ASP A 280 15.09 -4.13 1.20
N PHE A 281 15.78 -4.28 2.31
CA PHE A 281 16.91 -3.44 2.65
C PHE A 281 18.14 -4.31 2.89
N ASN A 282 19.22 -4.09 2.15
CA ASN A 282 20.51 -4.69 2.47
C ASN A 282 21.35 -3.72 3.29
N LEU A 283 21.59 -4.07 4.54
CA LEU A 283 22.23 -3.17 5.48
C LEU A 283 23.74 -3.36 5.62
N ASN A 284 24.37 -4.10 4.71
CA ASN A 284 25.81 -4.38 4.75
C ASN A 284 26.67 -3.10 4.69
N GLY A 285 27.53 -2.90 5.69
CA GLY A 285 28.44 -1.75 5.78
C GLY A 285 27.86 -0.50 6.46
N MET A 286 26.65 -0.59 7.01
CA MET A 286 26.15 0.40 7.96
C MET A 286 27.10 0.57 9.15
N LYS A 287 27.21 1.80 9.65
CA LYS A 287 28.01 2.13 10.82
C LYS A 287 27.12 2.60 11.96
N PHE A 288 27.50 2.21 13.16
CA PHE A 288 26.81 2.60 14.39
C PHE A 288 27.86 2.95 15.45
N ASN A 289 27.60 4.02 16.19
CA ASN A 289 28.52 4.54 17.20
C ASN A 289 27.91 4.38 18.59
N LEU A 290 28.38 3.42 19.37
CA LEU A 290 27.97 3.27 20.76
C LEU A 290 28.88 4.13 21.65
N GLY A 291 28.43 5.35 21.94
CA GLY A 291 29.22 6.37 22.63
C GLY A 291 30.46 6.73 21.81
N PHE A 292 31.62 6.23 22.23
CA PHE A 292 32.89 6.43 21.52
C PHE A 292 33.44 5.14 20.87
N LEU A 293 32.66 4.07 20.74
CA LEU A 293 33.06 2.84 20.04
C LEU A 293 32.47 2.78 18.62
N GLY A 294 33.33 2.54 17.62
CA GLY A 294 32.89 2.30 16.24
C GLY A 294 32.52 0.83 16.01
N LEU A 295 31.30 0.60 15.52
CA LEU A 295 30.76 -0.70 15.13
C LEU A 295 30.30 -0.64 13.66
N GLU A 296 30.32 -1.78 12.95
CA GLU A 296 29.78 -1.89 11.57
C GLU A 296 28.94 -3.16 11.39
N THR A 297 27.92 -3.13 10.53
CA THR A 297 27.17 -4.35 10.16
C THR A 297 28.06 -5.27 9.35
N TYR A 298 27.83 -6.57 9.48
CA TYR A 298 28.58 -7.55 8.73
C TYR A 298 27.75 -8.78 8.39
N LYS A 299 27.87 -9.22 7.13
CA LYS A 299 27.39 -10.51 6.65
C LYS A 299 28.20 -11.68 7.23
N ASP A 300 27.63 -12.43 8.17
CA ASP A 300 28.18 -13.73 8.59
C ASP A 300 27.41 -14.88 7.93
N GLY A 301 28.04 -15.58 6.98
CA GLY A 301 27.44 -16.78 6.38
C GLY A 301 26.19 -16.51 5.52
N THR A 302 25.05 -17.13 5.88
CA THR A 302 23.76 -17.08 5.16
C THR A 302 22.85 -15.95 5.59
N ASP A 303 23.14 -15.31 6.73
CA ASP A 303 22.20 -14.39 7.39
C ASP A 303 22.72 -12.97 7.11
N ASP A 304 22.08 -12.30 6.15
CA ASP A 304 22.35 -10.90 5.82
C ASP A 304 21.63 -9.99 6.82
N SER A 305 22.28 -8.88 7.23
CA SER A 305 21.55 -7.83 7.95
C SER A 305 20.53 -7.21 7.00
N ASN A 306 19.25 -7.35 7.34
CA ASN A 306 18.16 -6.83 6.54
C ASN A 306 17.12 -6.10 7.40
N ILE A 307 16.43 -5.19 6.74
CA ILE A 307 15.11 -4.76 7.14
C ILE A 307 14.18 -5.29 6.06
N THR A 308 12.98 -5.73 6.44
CA THR A 308 11.89 -5.99 5.52
C THR A 308 10.66 -5.28 6.06
N LEU A 309 10.08 -4.42 5.22
CA LEU A 309 8.79 -3.80 5.47
C LEU A 309 7.82 -4.41 4.47
N ASP A 310 6.83 -5.13 4.99
CA ASP A 310 5.79 -5.78 4.20
C ASP A 310 4.43 -5.29 4.69
N VAL A 311 3.74 -4.57 3.81
CA VAL A 311 2.41 -3.99 4.06
C VAL A 311 1.50 -4.39 2.93
N GLU A 312 0.51 -5.19 3.26
CA GLU A 312 -0.49 -5.64 2.30
C GLU A 312 -1.89 -5.29 2.81
N VAL A 313 -2.58 -4.46 2.04
CA VAL A 313 -4.00 -4.17 2.16
C VAL A 313 -4.71 -4.96 1.06
N GLY A 314 -5.43 -6.00 1.46
CA GLY A 314 -6.18 -6.84 0.53
C GLY A 314 -7.69 -6.63 0.70
N ALA A 315 -8.40 -6.64 -0.41
CA ALA A 315 -9.85 -6.66 -0.45
C ALA A 315 -10.36 -7.63 -1.49
N ASP A 316 -11.25 -8.51 -1.05
CA ASP A 316 -12.08 -9.25 -1.97
C ASP A 316 -13.26 -8.34 -2.33
N ALA A 317 -13.42 -8.08 -3.63
CA ALA A 317 -14.65 -7.50 -4.15
C ALA A 317 -15.72 -8.60 -4.20
N PHE A 318 -16.85 -8.30 -3.58
CA PHE A 318 -18.00 -9.18 -3.54
C PHE A 318 -19.15 -8.49 -4.27
N ASP A 319 -19.83 -9.25 -5.12
CA ASP A 319 -21.15 -8.85 -5.60
C ASP A 319 -22.10 -8.79 -4.39
N PRO A 320 -22.50 -7.59 -3.93
CA PRO A 320 -23.41 -7.45 -2.79
C PRO A 320 -24.78 -7.98 -3.16
N THR A 321 -25.09 -8.06 -4.44
CA THR A 321 -26.31 -8.58 -5.00
C THR A 321 -26.16 -10.03 -5.42
N SER A 322 -25.11 -10.72 -4.99
CA SER A 322 -24.89 -12.09 -5.42
C SER A 322 -26.10 -12.98 -5.10
N PRO A 323 -26.62 -13.73 -6.09
CA PRO A 323 -27.65 -14.74 -5.87
C PRO A 323 -27.09 -15.96 -5.11
N ALA A 324 -25.84 -15.92 -4.68
CA ALA A 324 -25.25 -16.89 -3.75
C ALA A 324 -26.05 -16.99 -2.44
N GLU A 325 -26.63 -15.90 -1.95
CA GLU A 325 -27.51 -15.95 -0.76
C GLU A 325 -28.77 -16.78 -1.01
N LEU A 326 -29.28 -16.79 -2.24
CA LEU A 326 -30.38 -17.64 -2.71
C LEU A 326 -29.93 -19.09 -3.00
N GLY A 327 -28.63 -19.38 -2.87
CA GLY A 327 -28.02 -20.68 -3.08
C GLY A 327 -27.61 -20.98 -4.52
N PHE A 328 -27.77 -20.02 -5.45
CA PHE A 328 -27.27 -20.15 -6.82
C PHE A 328 -25.75 -19.91 -6.85
N THR A 329 -25.09 -20.29 -7.94
CA THR A 329 -23.65 -20.06 -8.16
C THR A 329 -23.44 -19.44 -9.54
N ALA A 330 -22.27 -18.87 -9.81
CA ALA A 330 -21.93 -18.30 -11.12
C ALA A 330 -22.21 -19.28 -12.27
N SER A 331 -22.92 -18.78 -13.28
CA SER A 331 -23.29 -19.48 -14.53
C SER A 331 -23.91 -20.87 -14.35
N GLN A 332 -25.14 -20.94 -13.82
CA GLN A 332 -25.93 -22.17 -13.84
C GLN A 332 -26.78 -22.25 -15.12
N PHE A 333 -26.82 -23.44 -15.73
CA PHE A 333 -27.64 -23.72 -16.91
C PHE A 333 -28.66 -24.82 -16.59
N GLY A 334 -29.88 -24.64 -17.08
CA GLY A 334 -31.00 -25.54 -16.91
C GLY A 334 -30.85 -26.76 -17.81
N ASP A 335 -31.68 -27.77 -17.55
CA ASP A 335 -31.68 -28.97 -18.37
C ASP A 335 -32.20 -28.65 -19.79
N LEU A 336 -31.32 -28.78 -20.78
CA LEU A 336 -31.66 -28.65 -22.20
C LEU A 336 -32.82 -29.61 -22.55
N PHE A 337 -33.94 -29.06 -23.04
CA PHE A 337 -35.07 -29.78 -23.65
C PHE A 337 -35.98 -30.60 -22.71
N THR A 338 -35.88 -30.49 -21.38
CA THR A 338 -36.85 -31.13 -20.47
C THR A 338 -37.44 -30.12 -19.48
N ASN A 339 -38.54 -29.48 -19.88
CA ASN A 339 -39.40 -28.62 -19.03
C ASN A 339 -38.73 -27.38 -18.41
N GLY A 340 -37.49 -27.03 -18.78
CA GLY A 340 -36.81 -25.80 -18.35
C GLY A 340 -36.77 -25.61 -16.84
N THR A 341 -36.13 -26.54 -16.11
CA THR A 341 -35.97 -26.41 -14.65
C THR A 341 -34.52 -26.23 -14.26
N MET A 342 -34.28 -25.46 -13.20
CA MET A 342 -32.98 -25.29 -12.56
C MET A 342 -33.13 -25.29 -11.04
N THR A 343 -32.29 -26.06 -10.35
CA THR A 343 -32.22 -26.02 -8.89
C THR A 343 -30.91 -25.37 -8.46
N ALA A 344 -30.99 -24.45 -7.51
CA ALA A 344 -29.84 -23.84 -6.86
C ALA A 344 -28.81 -24.90 -6.43
N THR A 345 -27.52 -24.61 -6.63
CA THR A 345 -26.42 -25.53 -6.24
C THR A 345 -26.43 -25.78 -4.73
N ASN A 346 -26.70 -24.75 -3.95
CA ASN A 346 -26.68 -24.74 -2.49
C ASN A 346 -28.09 -24.44 -1.93
N ALA A 347 -28.28 -24.69 -0.64
CA ALA A 347 -29.44 -24.13 0.05
C ALA A 347 -29.17 -22.64 0.31
N PRO A 348 -30.21 -21.78 0.41
CA PRO A 348 -30.03 -20.38 0.78
C PRO A 348 -29.24 -20.26 2.09
N SER A 349 -28.30 -19.31 2.15
CA SER A 349 -27.47 -19.06 3.34
C SER A 349 -28.29 -18.48 4.48
N SER A 350 -29.29 -17.66 4.13
CA SER A 350 -30.31 -17.09 5.01
C SER A 350 -31.68 -17.13 4.33
N TYR A 351 -32.76 -16.93 5.11
CA TYR A 351 -34.10 -16.68 4.57
C TYR A 351 -34.46 -15.19 4.57
N ASP A 352 -33.77 -14.43 5.40
CA ASP A 352 -33.80 -12.97 5.52
C ASP A 352 -32.45 -12.47 5.00
N LEU A 353 -32.44 -11.93 3.79
CA LEU A 353 -31.21 -11.64 3.05
C LEU A 353 -30.43 -10.53 3.76
N THR A 354 -29.10 -10.62 3.74
CA THR A 354 -28.26 -9.57 4.35
C THR A 354 -27.99 -8.39 3.41
N SER A 355 -28.26 -8.60 2.13
CA SER A 355 -28.23 -7.62 1.05
C SER A 355 -29.27 -8.00 -0.01
N ASP A 356 -29.46 -7.18 -1.03
CA ASP A 356 -30.29 -7.58 -2.18
C ASP A 356 -29.70 -8.84 -2.84
N ALA A 357 -30.50 -9.63 -3.53
CA ALA A 357 -30.01 -10.75 -4.34
C ALA A 357 -30.57 -10.64 -5.76
N GLU A 358 -29.69 -10.46 -6.73
CA GLU A 358 -29.97 -10.18 -8.11
C GLU A 358 -29.39 -11.27 -9.02
N PHE A 359 -30.05 -11.54 -10.13
CA PHE A 359 -29.54 -12.43 -11.15
C PHE A 359 -30.17 -12.12 -12.50
N ILE A 360 -29.40 -12.35 -13.56
CA ILE A 360 -29.91 -12.25 -14.92
C ILE A 360 -30.48 -13.62 -15.31
N LEU A 361 -31.76 -13.63 -15.67
CA LEU A 361 -32.49 -14.83 -16.07
C LEU A 361 -32.82 -14.81 -17.56
N ARG A 362 -32.36 -15.83 -18.28
CA ARG A 362 -32.67 -16.03 -19.70
C ARG A 362 -33.41 -17.34 -19.95
N ILE A 363 -34.44 -17.30 -20.82
CA ILE A 363 -35.23 -18.47 -21.23
C ILE A 363 -35.03 -18.74 -22.72
N GLY A 364 -34.24 -19.76 -23.04
CA GLY A 364 -33.92 -20.10 -24.43
C GLY A 364 -33.10 -19.01 -25.10
N ASP A 365 -33.59 -18.57 -26.27
CA ASP A 365 -32.98 -17.49 -27.04
C ASP A 365 -33.68 -16.13 -26.85
N SER A 366 -34.53 -16.01 -25.83
CA SER A 366 -35.20 -14.75 -25.52
C SER A 366 -34.29 -13.73 -24.85
N ASP A 367 -34.81 -12.51 -24.73
CA ASP A 367 -34.32 -11.40 -23.94
C ASP A 367 -34.06 -11.84 -22.50
N ALA A 368 -32.93 -11.38 -21.97
CA ALA A 368 -32.57 -11.61 -20.59
C ALA A 368 -33.32 -10.63 -19.69
N ARG A 369 -33.57 -11.03 -18.45
CA ARG A 369 -34.23 -10.16 -17.48
C ARG A 369 -33.52 -10.22 -16.15
N THR A 370 -33.20 -9.04 -15.64
CA THR A 370 -32.74 -8.87 -14.27
C THR A 370 -33.87 -9.17 -13.29
N VAL A 371 -33.61 -10.05 -12.33
CA VAL A 371 -34.53 -10.40 -11.25
C VAL A 371 -33.90 -10.01 -9.92
N LYS A 372 -34.39 -8.93 -9.32
CA LYS A 372 -33.92 -8.42 -8.02
C LYS A 372 -34.85 -8.84 -6.88
N VAL A 373 -34.33 -9.62 -5.95
CA VAL A 373 -34.96 -9.97 -4.67
C VAL A 373 -34.38 -9.06 -3.61
N THR A 374 -35.10 -8.01 -3.21
CA THR A 374 -34.54 -7.03 -2.29
C THR A 374 -34.50 -7.54 -0.84
N ASP A 375 -33.51 -7.10 -0.07
CA ASP A 375 -33.35 -7.36 1.37
C ASP A 375 -34.67 -7.08 2.12
N SER A 376 -35.31 -5.99 1.73
CA SER A 376 -36.47 -5.38 2.35
C SER A 376 -37.73 -6.17 2.08
N LEU A 377 -37.78 -6.90 0.97
CA LEU A 377 -38.84 -7.87 0.71
C LEU A 377 -38.72 -9.08 1.63
N THR A 378 -37.50 -9.48 1.99
CA THR A 378 -37.24 -10.68 2.79
C THR A 378 -37.21 -10.46 4.30
N ASN A 379 -37.27 -9.19 4.75
CA ASN A 379 -37.27 -8.81 6.15
C ASN A 379 -38.29 -9.59 7.00
N GLY A 380 -37.79 -10.36 7.97
CA GLY A 380 -38.60 -11.15 8.89
C GLY A 380 -39.00 -12.54 8.37
N ASN A 381 -38.41 -12.98 7.26
CA ASN A 381 -38.56 -14.35 6.78
C ASN A 381 -37.99 -15.37 7.76
N GLY A 382 -38.85 -16.28 8.22
CA GLY A 382 -38.47 -17.34 9.16
C GLY A 382 -38.18 -18.70 8.51
N ASP A 383 -38.54 -18.89 7.24
CA ASP A 383 -38.39 -20.16 6.54
C ASP A 383 -38.26 -19.98 5.02
N LEU A 384 -37.86 -21.06 4.35
CA LEU A 384 -37.68 -21.10 2.90
C LEU A 384 -38.98 -20.84 2.11
N SER A 385 -40.15 -21.12 2.67
CA SER A 385 -41.41 -20.88 1.96
C SER A 385 -41.75 -19.38 1.89
N ALA A 386 -41.36 -18.63 2.91
CA ALA A 386 -41.43 -17.17 2.89
C ALA A 386 -40.45 -16.59 1.84
N LEU A 387 -39.19 -17.02 1.83
CA LEU A 387 -38.23 -16.59 0.81
C LEU A 387 -38.68 -16.93 -0.62
N ILE A 388 -39.23 -18.13 -0.85
CA ILE A 388 -39.78 -18.50 -2.18
C ILE A 388 -40.94 -17.60 -2.60
N PHE A 389 -41.75 -17.11 -1.66
CA PHE A 389 -42.81 -16.18 -1.96
C PHE A 389 -42.24 -14.85 -2.48
N ASP A 390 -41.17 -14.36 -1.87
CA ASP A 390 -40.52 -13.11 -2.28
C ASP A 390 -39.79 -13.26 -3.62
N VAL A 391 -39.14 -14.42 -3.87
CA VAL A 391 -38.53 -14.73 -5.17
C VAL A 391 -39.60 -14.74 -6.28
N ASN A 392 -40.78 -15.31 -6.04
CA ASN A 392 -41.88 -15.26 -7.02
C ASN A 392 -42.44 -13.83 -7.22
N ALA A 393 -42.41 -12.99 -6.18
CA ALA A 393 -42.76 -11.57 -6.31
C ALA A 393 -41.74 -10.80 -7.15
N ALA A 394 -40.44 -11.09 -6.99
CA ALA A 394 -39.36 -10.56 -7.82
C ALA A 394 -39.51 -10.99 -9.29
N LEU A 395 -39.77 -12.28 -9.55
CA LEU A 395 -40.05 -12.80 -10.90
C LEU A 395 -41.25 -12.09 -11.55
N THR A 396 -42.29 -11.78 -10.79
CA THR A 396 -43.45 -11.02 -11.28
C THR A 396 -43.06 -9.59 -11.65
N THR A 397 -42.24 -8.93 -10.82
CA THR A 397 -41.73 -7.57 -11.08
C THR A 397 -40.87 -7.53 -12.34
N ALA A 398 -40.05 -8.56 -12.58
CA ALA A 398 -39.24 -8.74 -13.78
C ALA A 398 -40.05 -9.12 -15.05
N GLY A 399 -41.38 -9.24 -14.96
CA GLY A 399 -42.25 -9.61 -16.08
C GLY A 399 -42.25 -11.11 -16.42
N LEU A 400 -41.66 -11.95 -15.56
CA LEU A 400 -41.49 -13.40 -15.77
C LEU A 400 -42.44 -14.26 -14.94
N GLY A 401 -43.23 -13.68 -14.02
CA GLY A 401 -44.06 -14.43 -13.07
C GLY A 401 -45.14 -15.33 -13.67
N ASP A 402 -45.57 -15.07 -14.92
CA ASP A 402 -46.49 -15.96 -15.65
C ASP A 402 -45.77 -17.10 -16.41
N VAL A 403 -44.43 -17.04 -16.49
CA VAL A 403 -43.60 -17.93 -17.31
C VAL A 403 -42.70 -18.81 -16.44
N VAL A 404 -42.20 -18.30 -15.32
CA VAL A 404 -41.29 -19.00 -14.40
C VAL A 404 -41.87 -18.97 -12.99
N GLU A 405 -41.81 -20.12 -12.32
CA GLU A 405 -42.21 -20.28 -10.92
C GLU A 405 -41.05 -20.80 -10.08
N ALA A 406 -40.88 -20.24 -8.88
CA ALA A 406 -39.96 -20.71 -7.85
C ALA A 406 -40.66 -21.68 -6.87
N ASP A 407 -40.01 -22.81 -6.57
CA ASP A 407 -40.46 -23.76 -5.56
C ASP A 407 -39.33 -24.37 -4.71
N ASN A 408 -39.71 -25.17 -3.70
CA ASN A 408 -38.78 -25.84 -2.80
C ASN A 408 -38.48 -27.26 -3.31
N ASN A 409 -37.22 -27.48 -3.71
CA ASN A 409 -36.72 -28.79 -4.06
C ASN A 409 -35.67 -29.27 -3.06
N GLY A 410 -36.11 -29.95 -2.00
CA GLY A 410 -35.20 -30.57 -1.03
C GLY A 410 -34.43 -29.57 -0.15
N GLY A 411 -35.03 -28.42 0.15
CA GLY A 411 -34.40 -27.34 0.94
C GLY A 411 -33.64 -26.32 0.10
N LYS A 412 -33.74 -26.39 -1.23
CA LYS A 412 -33.13 -25.46 -2.18
C LYS A 412 -34.20 -24.80 -3.03
N ILE A 413 -33.92 -23.61 -3.53
CA ILE A 413 -34.79 -22.92 -4.48
C ILE A 413 -34.63 -23.61 -5.84
N ARG A 414 -35.76 -23.94 -6.47
CA ARG A 414 -35.80 -24.43 -7.85
C ARG A 414 -36.70 -23.53 -8.65
N LEU A 415 -36.21 -23.07 -9.80
CA LEU A 415 -37.00 -22.35 -10.78
C LEU A 415 -37.40 -23.28 -11.90
N SER A 416 -38.64 -23.16 -12.34
CA SER A 416 -39.20 -23.99 -13.41
C SER A 416 -39.99 -23.13 -14.37
N VAL A 417 -39.78 -23.32 -15.67
CA VAL A 417 -40.73 -22.82 -16.67
C VAL A 417 -42.06 -23.51 -16.44
N VAL A 418 -43.16 -22.75 -16.48
CA VAL A 418 -44.51 -23.27 -16.28
C VAL A 418 -44.79 -24.44 -17.23
N SER A 419 -45.55 -25.44 -16.76
CA SER A 419 -45.77 -26.66 -17.55
C SER A 419 -46.44 -26.37 -18.89
N GLN A 420 -45.92 -26.94 -19.97
CA GLN A 420 -46.43 -26.75 -21.33
C GLN A 420 -47.03 -28.06 -21.89
N ASN A 421 -48.04 -27.95 -22.74
CA ASN A 421 -48.63 -29.06 -23.49
C ASN A 421 -48.88 -28.68 -24.96
N PHE A 422 -47.87 -28.09 -25.61
CA PHE A 422 -47.92 -27.73 -27.03
C PHE A 422 -48.17 -28.95 -27.96
N ASP A 423 -47.87 -30.17 -27.50
CA ASP A 423 -48.18 -31.41 -28.22
C ASP A 423 -49.69 -31.58 -28.49
N ASP A 424 -50.54 -31.03 -27.61
CA ASP A 424 -51.99 -31.00 -27.79
C ASP A 424 -52.43 -30.10 -28.97
N LEU A 425 -51.57 -29.19 -29.44
CA LEU A 425 -51.78 -28.46 -30.70
C LEU A 425 -51.32 -29.26 -31.94
N GLY A 426 -50.71 -30.43 -31.72
CA GLY A 426 -50.21 -31.32 -32.76
C GLY A 426 -48.76 -31.07 -33.17
N PHE A 427 -48.03 -30.19 -32.47
CA PHE A 427 -46.57 -30.11 -32.60
C PHE A 427 -45.93 -31.34 -31.95
N ALA A 428 -44.73 -31.72 -32.39
CA ALA A 428 -44.05 -32.95 -31.91
C ALA A 428 -42.82 -32.65 -31.04
N SER A 429 -42.45 -31.37 -30.99
CA SER A 429 -41.35 -30.81 -30.22
C SER A 429 -41.54 -29.31 -30.13
N GLU A 430 -40.81 -28.68 -29.22
CA GLU A 430 -40.61 -27.23 -29.22
C GLU A 430 -39.96 -26.80 -30.54
N LEU A 431 -40.21 -25.55 -30.92
CA LEU A 431 -39.85 -25.03 -32.22
C LEU A 431 -38.95 -23.82 -32.04
N THR A 432 -37.73 -23.94 -32.55
CA THR A 432 -36.79 -22.86 -32.77
C THR A 432 -36.66 -22.69 -34.28
N SER A 433 -37.37 -21.74 -34.88
CA SER A 433 -37.34 -21.58 -36.33
C SER A 433 -37.50 -20.15 -36.79
N ASP A 434 -36.45 -19.65 -37.43
CA ASP A 434 -36.42 -18.33 -38.03
C ASP A 434 -37.21 -18.29 -39.34
N GLY A 435 -38.23 -17.43 -39.40
CA GLY A 435 -38.89 -17.00 -40.64
C GLY A 435 -39.61 -18.10 -41.44
N VAL A 436 -39.87 -19.27 -40.85
CA VAL A 436 -40.58 -20.37 -41.53
C VAL A 436 -41.90 -20.64 -40.82
N ALA A 437 -43.01 -20.55 -41.56
CA ALA A 437 -44.31 -20.94 -41.05
C ALA A 437 -44.31 -22.41 -40.58
N GLN A 438 -44.73 -22.62 -39.34
CA GLN A 438 -44.70 -23.93 -38.70
C GLN A 438 -46.08 -24.59 -38.80
N THR A 439 -46.11 -25.82 -39.30
CA THR A 439 -47.34 -26.62 -39.37
C THR A 439 -47.21 -27.81 -38.45
N ALA A 440 -48.21 -28.01 -37.59
CA ALA A 440 -48.30 -29.14 -36.68
C ALA A 440 -48.11 -30.47 -37.44
N ALA A 441 -47.34 -31.38 -36.86
CA ALA A 441 -47.11 -32.71 -37.42
C ALA A 441 -48.36 -33.59 -37.31
N ASN A 442 -49.16 -33.36 -36.26
CA ASN A 442 -50.33 -34.13 -35.87
C ASN A 442 -51.59 -33.24 -35.83
N LEU A 443 -52.76 -33.87 -35.68
CA LEU A 443 -54.01 -33.17 -35.43
C LEU A 443 -54.08 -32.76 -33.96
N PRO A 444 -54.63 -31.58 -33.63
CA PRO A 444 -54.75 -31.13 -32.24
C PRO A 444 -55.74 -31.99 -31.43
N THR A 445 -55.44 -32.18 -30.16
CA THR A 445 -56.26 -32.82 -29.13
C THR A 445 -56.69 -31.77 -28.11
N PHE A 446 -58.00 -31.65 -27.81
CA PHE A 446 -58.54 -30.52 -27.02
C PHE A 446 -59.31 -30.96 -25.77
N ASP A 447 -58.91 -32.09 -25.18
CA ASP A 447 -59.58 -32.67 -24.02
C ASP A 447 -59.21 -31.93 -22.71
N THR A 448 -58.16 -31.10 -22.75
CA THR A 448 -57.63 -30.29 -21.64
C THR A 448 -57.33 -28.86 -22.10
N ALA A 449 -57.16 -27.93 -21.15
CA ALA A 449 -56.65 -26.60 -21.46
C ALA A 449 -55.25 -26.73 -22.09
N ILE A 450 -54.94 -25.87 -23.06
CA ILE A 450 -53.65 -25.84 -23.73
C ILE A 450 -52.88 -24.63 -23.24
N GLN A 451 -51.64 -24.84 -22.83
CA GLN A 451 -50.71 -23.84 -22.34
C GLN A 451 -49.34 -24.08 -22.97
N PHE A 452 -48.73 -23.02 -23.48
CA PHE A 452 -47.38 -23.05 -24.03
C PHE A 452 -46.79 -21.65 -23.98
N VAL A 453 -45.46 -21.58 -23.93
CA VAL A 453 -44.74 -20.31 -23.93
C VAL A 453 -44.42 -19.92 -25.37
N LEU A 454 -44.48 -18.63 -25.68
CA LEU A 454 -44.13 -18.08 -26.99
C LEU A 454 -43.28 -16.80 -26.80
N SER A 455 -42.13 -16.75 -27.45
CA SER A 455 -41.35 -15.53 -27.70
C SER A 455 -41.28 -15.29 -29.20
N VAL A 456 -41.34 -14.01 -29.57
CA VAL A 456 -41.31 -13.51 -30.95
C VAL A 456 -40.22 -12.45 -31.03
N ASP A 457 -39.39 -12.52 -32.08
CA ASP A 457 -38.26 -11.60 -32.30
C ASP A 457 -37.29 -11.50 -31.10
N HIS A 458 -37.12 -12.59 -30.35
CA HIS A 458 -36.33 -12.65 -29.13
C HIS A 458 -36.92 -11.89 -27.92
N ALA A 459 -38.12 -11.30 -28.02
CA ALA A 459 -38.71 -10.58 -26.89
C ALA A 459 -38.96 -11.46 -25.67
N THR A 460 -39.16 -10.84 -24.50
CA THR A 460 -39.49 -11.59 -23.26
C THR A 460 -40.66 -12.56 -23.48
N PRO A 461 -40.51 -13.85 -23.13
CA PRO A 461 -41.53 -14.84 -23.44
C PRO A 461 -42.86 -14.56 -22.76
N GLN A 462 -43.95 -14.97 -23.40
CA GLN A 462 -45.31 -14.81 -22.90
C GLN A 462 -46.00 -16.18 -22.81
N LEU A 463 -46.77 -16.41 -21.75
CA LEU A 463 -47.59 -17.62 -21.60
C LEU A 463 -48.88 -17.50 -22.44
N ILE A 464 -49.03 -18.37 -23.44
CA ILE A 464 -50.27 -18.49 -24.21
C ILE A 464 -51.14 -19.57 -23.58
N SER A 465 -52.32 -19.17 -23.09
CA SER A 465 -53.28 -20.09 -22.47
C SER A 465 -54.62 -20.13 -23.23
N ILE A 466 -55.06 -21.32 -23.59
CA ILE A 466 -56.35 -21.57 -24.23
C ILE A 466 -57.22 -22.47 -23.36
N THR A 467 -58.36 -21.95 -22.91
CA THR A 467 -59.29 -22.71 -22.08
C THR A 467 -60.08 -23.73 -22.92
N ALA A 468 -60.08 -24.99 -22.49
CA ALA A 468 -60.99 -26.01 -23.01
C ALA A 468 -62.44 -25.68 -22.62
N THR A 469 -63.35 -25.73 -23.59
CA THR A 469 -64.79 -25.69 -23.32
C THR A 469 -65.41 -26.90 -23.99
N THR A 470 -65.95 -27.82 -23.18
CA THR A 470 -66.73 -28.97 -23.65
C THR A 470 -68.00 -28.51 -24.38
N PRO A 471 -68.43 -29.15 -25.50
CA PRO A 471 -67.89 -30.36 -26.13
C PRO A 471 -66.86 -30.07 -27.25
N ALA A 472 -66.25 -31.14 -27.77
CA ALA A 472 -65.25 -31.15 -28.85
C ALA A 472 -65.54 -30.11 -29.96
N GLN A 473 -64.63 -29.17 -30.13
CA GLN A 473 -64.74 -28.08 -31.10
C GLN A 473 -63.97 -28.42 -32.38
N GLY A 474 -64.45 -27.96 -33.54
CA GLY A 474 -63.72 -28.09 -34.81
C GLY A 474 -62.47 -27.20 -34.83
N ILE A 475 -61.54 -27.48 -35.77
CA ILE A 475 -60.27 -26.75 -35.92
C ILE A 475 -60.46 -25.23 -35.98
N ASP A 476 -61.54 -24.74 -36.60
CA ASP A 476 -61.84 -23.32 -36.76
C ASP A 476 -62.05 -22.60 -35.41
N VAL A 477 -62.60 -23.30 -34.42
CA VAL A 477 -62.79 -22.75 -33.07
C VAL A 477 -61.47 -22.74 -32.30
N ILE A 478 -60.63 -23.76 -32.50
CA ILE A 478 -59.28 -23.82 -31.91
C ILE A 478 -58.46 -22.65 -32.42
N VAL A 479 -58.43 -22.47 -33.74
CA VAL A 479 -57.81 -21.33 -34.43
C VAL A 479 -58.34 -19.99 -33.89
N SER A 480 -59.67 -19.84 -33.79
CA SER A 480 -60.26 -18.61 -33.27
C SER A 480 -59.87 -18.30 -31.82
N LYS A 481 -59.77 -19.32 -30.96
CA LYS A 481 -59.35 -19.13 -29.57
C LYS A 481 -57.86 -18.87 -29.44
N LEU A 482 -57.05 -19.52 -30.27
CA LEU A 482 -55.61 -19.29 -30.33
C LEU A 482 -55.32 -17.85 -30.79
N ASN A 483 -55.97 -17.36 -31.84
CA ASN A 483 -55.84 -15.96 -32.27
C ASN A 483 -56.34 -14.96 -31.18
N ALA A 484 -57.37 -15.33 -30.41
CA ALA A 484 -57.82 -14.50 -29.29
C ALA A 484 -56.83 -14.49 -28.11
N ALA A 485 -56.16 -15.62 -27.83
CA ALA A 485 -55.12 -15.70 -26.82
C ALA A 485 -53.87 -14.90 -27.24
N LEU A 486 -53.43 -15.05 -28.50
CA LEU A 486 -52.30 -14.32 -29.08
C LEU A 486 -52.50 -12.79 -29.07
N SER A 487 -53.73 -12.32 -29.32
CA SER A 487 -54.05 -10.88 -29.25
C SER A 487 -54.17 -10.34 -27.83
N GLY A 488 -54.45 -11.19 -26.84
CA GLY A 488 -54.52 -10.82 -25.44
C GLY A 488 -53.15 -10.61 -24.78
N THR A 489 -52.10 -11.25 -25.31
CA THR A 489 -50.72 -11.18 -24.78
C THR A 489 -49.87 -10.09 -25.44
N GLY A 490 -50.44 -9.23 -26.28
CA GLY A 490 -49.72 -8.16 -26.95
C GLY A 490 -48.79 -8.61 -28.10
N VAL A 491 -48.68 -9.92 -28.34
CA VAL A 491 -47.86 -10.54 -29.40
C VAL A 491 -48.32 -10.13 -30.82
N THR A 492 -49.51 -9.54 -30.97
CA THR A 492 -50.08 -9.06 -32.24
C THR A 492 -49.89 -7.56 -32.51
N ALA A 493 -49.01 -6.86 -31.79
CA ALA A 493 -48.89 -5.40 -31.92
C ALA A 493 -48.08 -4.92 -33.14
N SER A 494 -47.31 -5.79 -33.82
CA SER A 494 -46.66 -5.52 -35.11
C SER A 494 -47.58 -5.92 -36.28
N LYS A 495 -47.49 -5.18 -37.39
CA LYS A 495 -48.56 -5.01 -38.39
C LYS A 495 -48.78 -6.19 -39.37
N GLU A 496 -48.33 -7.40 -39.04
CA GLU A 496 -48.50 -8.62 -39.84
C GLU A 496 -48.74 -9.82 -38.89
N ASP A 497 -50.00 -10.20 -38.74
CA ASP A 497 -50.51 -11.07 -37.67
C ASP A 497 -49.95 -12.52 -37.70
N ILE A 498 -49.64 -13.09 -36.52
CA ILE A 498 -49.56 -14.55 -36.34
C ILE A 498 -50.98 -15.12 -36.48
N GLU A 499 -51.33 -15.60 -37.67
CA GLU A 499 -52.62 -16.24 -37.91
C GLU A 499 -52.51 -17.75 -37.71
N ALA A 500 -53.25 -18.27 -36.73
CA ALA A 500 -53.59 -19.68 -36.73
C ALA A 500 -54.46 -19.98 -37.96
N GLY A 501 -54.03 -20.91 -38.82
CA GLY A 501 -54.78 -21.32 -40.01
C GLY A 501 -55.26 -22.76 -39.93
N SER A 502 -56.38 -23.08 -40.58
CA SER A 502 -56.71 -24.46 -40.96
C SER A 502 -56.10 -24.74 -42.35
N GLY A 503 -55.00 -25.49 -42.39
CA GLY A 503 -54.48 -26.00 -43.67
C GLY A 503 -55.48 -26.94 -44.35
N GLU A 504 -55.25 -27.31 -45.63
CA GLU A 504 -56.09 -28.28 -46.36
C GLU A 504 -56.23 -29.66 -45.64
N ASP A 505 -55.43 -29.90 -44.58
CA ASP A 505 -55.35 -31.12 -43.78
C ASP A 505 -55.84 -30.99 -42.31
N PHE A 506 -56.56 -29.93 -41.93
CA PHE A 506 -57.11 -29.72 -40.55
C PHE A 506 -56.07 -29.63 -39.42
N ARG A 507 -54.83 -29.24 -39.73
CA ARG A 507 -53.74 -29.06 -38.76
C ARG A 507 -53.59 -27.58 -38.39
N VAL A 508 -53.09 -27.33 -37.19
CA VAL A 508 -52.72 -25.98 -36.74
C VAL A 508 -51.48 -25.53 -37.51
N LYS A 509 -51.54 -24.36 -38.13
CA LYS A 509 -50.40 -23.66 -38.71
C LYS A 509 -50.20 -22.36 -37.95
N LEU A 510 -48.97 -22.09 -37.52
CA LEU A 510 -48.53 -20.80 -37.00
C LEU A 510 -47.70 -20.14 -38.11
N ASP A 511 -48.20 -19.04 -38.67
CA ASP A 511 -47.53 -18.29 -39.74
C ASP A 511 -47.05 -16.96 -39.18
N PRO A 512 -45.74 -16.75 -39.00
CA PRO A 512 -45.27 -15.64 -38.17
C PRO A 512 -45.04 -14.31 -38.91
N GLY A 513 -45.65 -14.09 -40.08
CA GLY A 513 -45.67 -12.77 -40.75
C GLY A 513 -44.34 -11.99 -40.68
N SER A 514 -43.35 -12.33 -41.51
CA SER A 514 -42.04 -11.63 -41.56
C SER A 514 -41.21 -11.60 -40.26
N GLN A 515 -41.64 -12.18 -39.15
CA GLN A 515 -40.95 -12.11 -37.85
C GLN A 515 -40.79 -13.49 -37.19
N HIS A 516 -39.88 -13.60 -36.23
CA HIS A 516 -39.23 -14.85 -35.81
C HIS A 516 -39.96 -15.53 -34.65
N MET A 517 -40.18 -16.85 -34.71
CA MET A 517 -40.71 -17.64 -33.58
C MET A 517 -39.60 -18.44 -32.92
N GLN A 518 -39.36 -18.21 -31.63
CA GLN A 518 -38.35 -18.95 -30.89
C GLN A 518 -38.81 -19.17 -29.46
N VAL A 519 -38.86 -20.43 -29.01
CA VAL A 519 -38.77 -20.76 -27.58
C VAL A 519 -38.00 -22.06 -27.45
N SER A 520 -36.89 -22.00 -26.73
CA SER A 520 -36.13 -23.14 -26.27
C SER A 520 -36.25 -23.19 -24.75
N ASN A 521 -36.59 -24.33 -24.17
CA ASN A 521 -36.78 -24.45 -22.72
C ASN A 521 -35.46 -24.56 -21.93
N ASN A 522 -34.41 -23.83 -22.32
CA ASN A 522 -33.21 -23.69 -21.50
C ASN A 522 -33.41 -22.53 -20.51
N LEU A 523 -32.96 -22.68 -19.27
CA LEU A 523 -32.97 -21.62 -18.27
C LEU A 523 -31.53 -21.29 -17.92
N THR A 524 -31.09 -20.04 -18.03
CA THR A 524 -29.71 -19.67 -17.65
C THR A 524 -29.76 -18.62 -16.56
N PHE A 525 -28.93 -18.82 -15.53
CA PHE A 525 -28.67 -17.90 -14.45
C PHE A 525 -27.27 -17.34 -14.60
N ASP A 526 -27.14 -16.02 -14.66
CA ASP A 526 -25.86 -15.36 -14.47
C ASP A 526 -25.90 -14.48 -13.23
N SER A 527 -24.86 -14.61 -12.40
CA SER A 527 -24.75 -14.03 -11.06
C SER A 527 -23.68 -12.94 -11.03
N LYS A 528 -23.48 -12.27 -12.16
CA LYS A 528 -22.50 -11.21 -12.28
C LYS A 528 -23.13 -9.91 -11.78
N ILE A 529 -22.31 -9.06 -11.18
CA ILE A 529 -22.70 -7.71 -10.76
C ILE A 529 -23.32 -7.04 -11.99
N SER A 530 -24.62 -6.72 -11.90
CA SER A 530 -25.25 -5.96 -12.98
C SER A 530 -24.73 -4.53 -12.90
N TYR A 531 -24.72 -3.83 -14.03
CA TYR A 531 -24.46 -2.38 -14.01
C TYR A 531 -25.34 -1.64 -12.97
N SER A 532 -26.57 -2.10 -12.76
CA SER A 532 -27.48 -1.47 -11.81
C SER A 532 -27.03 -1.60 -10.35
N ASP A 533 -26.20 -2.61 -10.04
CA ASP A 533 -25.69 -2.86 -8.68
C ASP A 533 -24.47 -2.00 -8.34
N LEU A 534 -23.65 -1.67 -9.34
CA LEU A 534 -22.57 -0.68 -9.23
C LEU A 534 -23.12 0.72 -8.89
N THR A 535 -24.22 1.13 -9.54
CA THR A 535 -24.82 2.47 -9.33
C THR A 535 -25.65 2.64 -8.05
N HIS A 536 -26.01 1.55 -7.36
CA HIS A 536 -27.00 1.57 -6.28
C HIS A 536 -26.51 1.02 -4.95
N THR A 537 -25.32 0.41 -4.91
CA THR A 537 -24.71 -0.09 -3.67
C THR A 537 -23.58 0.83 -3.23
N SER A 538 -23.45 1.10 -1.93
CA SER A 538 -22.34 1.91 -1.46
C SER A 538 -21.03 1.13 -1.64
N THR A 539 -19.95 1.80 -2.04
CA THR A 539 -18.70 1.10 -2.32
C THR A 539 -18.11 0.37 -1.10
N ALA A 540 -18.50 0.80 0.11
CA ALA A 540 -18.15 0.14 1.36
C ALA A 540 -18.83 -1.23 1.56
N ASP A 541 -19.94 -1.51 0.86
CA ASP A 541 -20.65 -2.80 0.91
C ASP A 541 -20.16 -3.76 -0.20
N LEU A 542 -19.48 -3.24 -1.24
CA LEU A 542 -18.91 -4.01 -2.35
C LEU A 542 -17.58 -4.69 -1.99
N LEU A 543 -16.87 -4.19 -0.98
CA LEU A 543 -15.48 -4.56 -0.73
C LEU A 543 -15.25 -4.77 0.77
N ASN A 544 -14.69 -5.91 1.16
CA ASN A 544 -14.31 -6.19 2.54
C ASN A 544 -12.79 -6.07 2.72
N PHE A 545 -12.35 -4.96 3.30
CA PHE A 545 -10.93 -4.67 3.51
C PHE A 545 -10.38 -5.40 4.72
N SER A 546 -9.19 -5.99 4.54
CA SER A 546 -8.39 -6.50 5.65
C SER A 546 -6.92 -6.24 5.41
N VAL A 547 -6.26 -5.61 6.38
CA VAL A 547 -4.80 -5.55 6.45
C VAL A 547 -4.33 -6.95 6.88
N ASN A 548 -3.91 -7.76 5.91
CA ASN A 548 -3.64 -9.18 6.12
C ASN A 548 -2.24 -9.44 6.70
N LYS A 549 -1.27 -8.58 6.37
CA LYS A 549 0.12 -8.70 6.80
C LYS A 549 0.77 -7.31 6.83
N ALA A 550 1.02 -6.81 8.04
CA ALA A 550 1.75 -5.57 8.25
C ALA A 550 2.86 -5.85 9.26
N THR A 551 4.05 -6.15 8.77
CA THR A 551 5.21 -6.51 9.62
C THR A 551 6.43 -5.72 9.19
N ALA A 552 7.10 -5.12 10.18
CA ALA A 552 8.45 -4.61 10.01
C ALA A 552 9.38 -5.48 10.87
N GLU A 553 10.31 -6.18 10.21
CA GLU A 553 11.35 -6.95 10.89
C GLU A 553 12.71 -6.30 10.60
N ILE A 554 13.52 -6.16 11.65
CA ILE A 554 14.86 -5.57 11.58
C ILE A 554 15.82 -6.53 12.29
N ASP A 555 16.71 -7.15 11.52
CA ASP A 555 17.81 -7.97 12.05
C ASP A 555 19.15 -7.30 11.70
N LEU A 556 19.82 -6.76 12.73
CA LEU A 556 21.13 -6.15 12.61
C LEU A 556 22.19 -7.01 13.26
N ASN A 557 22.91 -7.77 12.43
CA ASN A 557 24.15 -8.43 12.81
C ASN A 557 25.32 -7.45 12.76
N THR A 558 25.86 -7.13 13.94
CA THR A 558 26.89 -6.11 14.09
C THR A 558 28.24 -6.73 14.46
N ARG A 559 29.34 -6.08 14.07
CA ARG A 559 30.69 -6.44 14.52
C ARG A 559 31.48 -5.22 14.97
N ILE A 560 32.48 -5.49 15.80
CA ILE A 560 33.46 -4.48 16.21
C ILE A 560 34.45 -4.27 15.07
N ILE A 561 34.68 -3.01 14.69
CA ILE A 561 35.74 -2.63 13.76
C ILE A 561 37.09 -2.99 14.43
N THR A 562 37.92 -3.77 13.74
CA THR A 562 39.20 -4.28 14.28
C THR A 562 40.06 -3.14 14.84
N GLY A 563 40.70 -3.33 16.00
CA GLY A 563 41.61 -2.33 16.57
C GLY A 563 41.64 -2.24 18.10
N ILE A 564 40.82 -3.01 18.81
CA ILE A 564 40.81 -3.07 20.29
C ILE A 564 41.16 -4.49 20.72
N ASP A 565 42.31 -4.67 21.38
CA ASP A 565 42.68 -5.94 21.97
C ASP A 565 41.86 -6.21 23.26
N GLY A 566 41.52 -7.48 23.52
CA GLY A 566 40.75 -7.90 24.71
C GLY A 566 39.21 -7.75 24.61
N LEU A 567 38.69 -7.01 23.62
CA LEU A 567 37.25 -6.89 23.37
C LEU A 567 36.80 -7.91 22.30
N SER A 568 36.33 -9.10 22.73
CA SER A 568 35.80 -10.12 21.82
C SER A 568 34.27 -10.20 21.92
N ALA A 569 33.58 -9.88 20.83
CA ALA A 569 32.13 -10.06 20.75
C ALA A 569 31.77 -10.89 19.52
N SER A 570 31.13 -12.04 19.76
CA SER A 570 30.54 -12.89 18.72
C SER A 570 29.04 -12.97 18.96
N GLY A 571 28.22 -12.81 17.91
CA GLY A 571 26.76 -12.85 18.02
C GLY A 571 26.16 -11.59 18.64
N LEU A 572 26.57 -10.41 18.16
CA LEU A 572 25.95 -9.13 18.52
C LEU A 572 24.74 -8.88 17.62
N GLU A 573 23.55 -8.88 18.22
CA GLU A 573 22.28 -8.77 17.53
C GLU A 573 21.47 -7.61 18.14
N ILE A 574 20.93 -6.74 17.30
CA ILE A 574 20.02 -5.66 17.71
C ILE A 574 18.66 -5.95 17.10
N ASN A 575 17.68 -6.25 17.97
CA ASN A 575 16.32 -6.56 17.56
C ASN A 575 15.35 -5.48 18.00
N PHE A 576 14.35 -5.25 17.17
CA PHE A 576 13.22 -4.37 17.46
C PHE A 576 11.96 -5.23 17.53
N THR A 577 11.10 -5.01 18.54
CA THR A 577 9.91 -5.85 18.73
C THR A 577 8.66 -4.98 18.85
N GLY A 578 7.68 -5.03 17.94
CA GLY A 578 6.46 -4.22 18.06
C GLY A 578 5.59 -4.15 16.81
N ASP A 579 4.41 -3.52 16.94
CA ASP A 579 3.52 -3.15 15.82
C ASP A 579 3.97 -1.80 15.25
N ALA A 580 4.37 -1.81 13.98
CA ALA A 580 4.98 -0.67 13.32
C ALA A 580 3.95 0.33 12.76
N PHE A 581 2.69 -0.07 12.58
CA PHE A 581 1.64 0.72 11.89
C PHE A 581 0.64 1.39 12.84
N GLY A 582 0.58 0.97 14.10
CA GLY A 582 -0.34 1.55 15.10
C GLY A 582 0.03 2.95 15.64
N GLN A 583 0.93 3.69 14.98
CA GLN A 583 1.44 4.97 15.50
C GLN A 583 0.62 6.17 15.06
N VAL A 584 0.35 7.04 16.02
CA VAL A 584 -0.24 8.36 15.79
C VAL A 584 0.88 9.39 15.76
N LEU A 585 0.80 10.33 14.82
CA LEU A 585 1.68 11.50 14.73
C LEU A 585 1.88 12.14 16.11
N ASP A 586 3.15 12.38 16.48
CA ASP A 586 3.47 13.03 17.76
C ASP A 586 3.15 14.52 17.70
N SER A 587 1.87 14.85 17.86
CA SER A 587 1.38 16.22 17.95
C SER A 587 1.98 17.03 19.12
N SER A 588 2.74 16.39 20.01
CA SER A 588 3.45 17.05 21.10
C SER A 588 4.87 17.49 20.75
N ALA A 589 5.38 17.12 19.56
CA ALA A 589 6.71 17.52 19.13
C ALA A 589 6.80 19.07 18.94
N PRO A 590 7.90 19.72 19.39
CA PRO A 590 8.01 21.18 19.39
C PRO A 590 8.10 21.84 18.01
N ASP A 591 8.56 21.09 17.00
CA ASP A 591 8.71 21.53 15.61
C ASP A 591 7.67 20.78 14.74
N THR A 592 7.00 21.50 13.84
CA THR A 592 6.07 20.93 12.85
C THR A 592 6.74 19.85 12.00
N LYS A 593 8.05 19.97 11.73
CA LYS A 593 8.84 18.98 10.99
C LYS A 593 9.06 17.67 11.76
N ASP A 594 8.93 17.71 13.09
CA ASP A 594 9.12 16.55 13.95
C ASP A 594 7.79 15.90 14.38
N GLN A 595 6.66 16.60 14.20
CA GLN A 595 5.31 16.05 14.36
C GLN A 595 4.97 15.07 13.22
N GLN A 596 5.62 15.22 12.06
CA GLN A 596 5.43 14.40 10.85
C GLN A 596 6.38 13.20 10.75
N ARG A 597 7.27 13.01 11.74
CA ARG A 597 8.12 11.81 11.84
C ARG A 597 7.39 10.71 12.61
N ILE A 598 7.49 9.47 12.12
CA ILE A 598 7.05 8.29 12.85
C ILE A 598 8.17 7.84 13.81
N TYR A 599 7.81 7.62 15.07
CA TYR A 599 8.72 7.08 16.07
C TYR A 599 8.65 5.55 16.07
N LEU A 600 9.18 4.85 17.07
CA LEU A 600 8.79 3.47 17.32
C LEU A 600 7.68 3.50 18.36
N ALA A 601 6.65 2.65 18.20
CA ALA A 601 5.47 2.67 19.06
C ALA A 601 5.85 2.49 20.54
N PRO A 602 5.11 3.11 21.49
CA PRO A 602 5.31 2.85 22.91
C PRO A 602 5.14 1.36 23.24
N GLY A 603 6.23 0.70 23.67
CA GLY A 603 6.28 -0.75 23.87
C GLY A 603 7.14 -1.49 22.84
N THR A 604 7.65 -0.79 21.83
CA THR A 604 8.72 -1.29 20.97
C THR A 604 10.06 -1.21 21.68
N ASP A 605 10.55 -2.34 22.18
CA ASP A 605 11.84 -2.41 22.86
C ASP A 605 12.97 -2.63 21.86
N ILE A 606 14.05 -1.85 21.98
CA ILE A 606 15.34 -2.14 21.33
C ILE A 606 16.09 -3.12 22.23
N ILE A 607 16.23 -4.36 21.77
CA ILE A 607 16.85 -5.45 22.51
C ILE A 607 18.26 -5.66 21.98
N PHE A 608 19.25 -5.36 22.82
CA PHE A 608 20.67 -5.59 22.53
C PHE A 608 21.11 -6.95 23.08
N THR A 609 21.33 -7.93 22.21
CA THR A 609 21.80 -9.27 22.59
C THR A 609 23.31 -9.36 22.39
N GLY A 610 24.04 -9.82 23.43
CA GLY A 610 25.50 -9.97 23.37
C GLY A 610 26.31 -8.70 23.69
N PHE A 611 25.66 -7.57 23.97
CA PHE A 611 26.30 -6.25 24.19
C PHE A 611 26.83 -5.99 25.62
N ASN A 612 26.91 -7.01 26.49
CA ASN A 612 27.17 -6.82 27.93
C ASN A 612 28.40 -5.94 28.23
N ASP A 613 29.51 -6.16 27.52
CA ASP A 613 30.75 -5.37 27.73
C ASP A 613 30.77 -4.09 26.89
N LEU A 614 29.97 -4.02 25.82
CA LEU A 614 29.92 -2.89 24.88
C LEU A 614 29.12 -1.70 25.40
N LEU A 615 28.08 -1.97 26.21
CA LEU A 615 27.25 -0.91 26.80
C LEU A 615 28.05 0.01 27.74
N ASN A 616 29.21 -0.44 28.24
CA ASN A 616 30.14 0.38 29.02
C ASN A 616 30.67 1.60 28.24
N PHE A 617 30.70 1.52 26.90
CA PHE A 617 31.20 2.61 26.05
C PHE A 617 30.17 3.73 25.84
N LYS A 618 28.89 3.51 26.21
CA LYS A 618 27.80 4.48 26.05
C LYS A 618 28.01 5.76 26.86
N ASP A 619 28.62 5.66 28.03
CA ASP A 619 28.72 6.76 29.00
C ASP A 619 29.91 7.70 28.76
N PHE A 620 30.67 7.49 27.68
CA PHE A 620 31.87 8.28 27.38
C PHE A 620 31.82 8.91 25.99
N SER A 621 32.33 10.13 25.86
CA SER A 621 32.37 10.90 24.61
C SER A 621 33.77 11.45 24.33
N ALA A 622 34.05 11.79 23.07
CA ALA A 622 35.33 12.42 22.67
C ALA A 622 35.63 13.71 23.48
N SER A 623 34.61 14.54 23.71
CA SER A 623 34.73 15.75 24.53
C SER A 623 35.10 15.45 25.99
N THR A 624 34.62 14.33 26.54
CA THR A 624 34.98 13.89 27.89
C THR A 624 36.46 13.50 27.95
N VAL A 625 36.98 12.77 26.95
CA VAL A 625 38.41 12.44 26.84
C VAL A 625 39.26 13.71 26.82
N ILE A 626 38.94 14.67 25.93
CA ILE A 626 39.64 15.95 25.82
C ILE A 626 39.63 16.70 27.14
N GLY A 627 38.47 16.78 27.80
CA GLY A 627 38.35 17.46 29.09
C GLY A 627 39.20 16.82 30.20
N GLN A 628 39.40 15.50 30.18
CA GLN A 628 40.30 14.84 31.14
C GLN A 628 41.78 15.08 30.81
N ILE A 629 42.17 15.09 29.53
CA ILE A 629 43.54 15.45 29.11
C ILE A 629 43.86 16.90 29.51
N GLN A 630 42.92 17.83 29.33
CA GLN A 630 43.07 19.21 29.79
C GLN A 630 43.20 19.32 31.31
N LYS A 631 42.42 18.54 32.08
CA LYS A 631 42.57 18.48 33.55
C LYS A 631 43.93 17.94 33.96
N LEU A 632 44.44 16.92 33.27
CA LEU A 632 45.80 16.39 33.48
C LEU A 632 46.86 17.46 33.17
N GLY A 633 46.73 18.17 32.05
CA GLY A 633 47.59 19.30 31.68
C GLY A 633 47.58 20.39 32.74
N ASN A 634 46.41 20.82 33.19
CA ASN A 634 46.27 21.82 34.26
C ASN A 634 46.87 21.36 35.60
N TRP A 635 46.71 20.08 35.94
CA TRP A 635 47.32 19.51 37.15
C TRP A 635 48.84 19.46 37.04
N LEU A 636 49.39 19.02 35.90
CA LEU A 636 50.83 19.01 35.64
C LEU A 636 51.41 20.42 35.62
N GLY A 637 50.71 21.39 35.03
CA GLY A 637 51.06 22.80 35.11
C GLY A 637 51.10 23.29 36.56
N SER A 638 50.10 22.94 37.38
CA SER A 638 50.08 23.27 38.82
C SER A 638 51.25 22.64 39.59
N VAL A 639 51.73 21.46 39.18
CA VAL A 639 52.93 20.83 39.75
C VAL A 639 54.20 21.57 39.29
N GLY A 640 54.29 21.94 38.01
CA GLY A 640 55.38 22.76 37.46
C GLY A 640 55.50 24.11 38.17
N SER A 641 54.37 24.75 38.47
CA SER A 641 54.29 26.02 39.21
C SER A 641 54.37 25.87 40.75
N SER A 642 54.64 24.68 41.28
CA SER A 642 54.70 24.46 42.72
C SER A 642 55.99 25.01 43.36
N GLU A 643 55.94 25.27 44.67
CA GLU A 643 57.10 25.75 45.47
C GLU A 643 58.36 24.85 45.36
N LEU A 644 58.23 23.63 44.82
CA LEU A 644 59.36 22.73 44.60
C LEU A 644 60.28 23.19 43.46
N PHE A 645 59.72 23.84 42.43
CA PHE A 645 60.47 24.26 41.23
C PHE A 645 60.73 25.77 41.21
N SER A 646 59.89 26.58 41.85
CA SER A 646 60.11 28.04 41.97
C SER A 646 61.23 28.46 42.93
N VAL A 647 61.76 27.53 43.72
CA VAL A 647 62.92 27.79 44.61
C VAL A 647 64.26 27.60 43.88
N ILE A 648 64.24 27.06 42.66
CA ILE A 648 65.44 26.81 41.86
C ILE A 648 65.60 27.96 40.85
N ASP A 649 66.33 28.99 41.26
CA ASP A 649 66.69 30.11 40.38
C ASP A 649 67.50 29.62 39.18
N VAL A 650 67.13 30.06 37.97
CA VAL A 650 67.95 29.82 36.78
C VAL A 650 69.18 30.74 36.86
N PRO A 651 70.42 30.20 36.83
CA PRO A 651 71.62 31.04 36.93
C PRO A 651 71.67 32.10 35.83
N PHE A 652 71.93 33.36 36.22
CA PHE A 652 72.04 34.51 35.31
C PHE A 652 70.73 34.92 34.62
N SER A 653 69.57 34.63 35.23
CA SER A 653 68.24 35.04 34.80
C SER A 653 67.43 35.57 35.99
N GLU A 654 66.42 36.42 35.73
CA GLU A 654 65.40 36.80 36.74
C GLU A 654 64.31 35.73 36.95
N GLY A 655 64.31 34.66 36.13
CA GLY A 655 63.33 33.58 36.15
C GLY A 655 63.78 32.34 36.94
N ASP A 656 62.80 31.53 37.31
CA ASP A 656 62.99 30.26 38.02
C ASP A 656 62.76 29.04 37.11
N LEU A 657 62.98 27.83 37.64
CA LEU A 657 62.77 26.60 36.88
C LEU A 657 61.27 26.34 36.58
N ALA A 658 60.34 26.97 37.29
CA ALA A 658 58.92 26.86 37.00
C ALA A 658 58.56 27.65 35.74
N ASP A 659 59.19 28.81 35.52
CA ASP A 659 59.07 29.57 34.26
C ASP A 659 59.56 28.78 33.04
N VAL A 660 60.41 27.77 33.25
CA VAL A 660 60.96 26.90 32.20
C VAL A 660 60.13 25.64 31.93
N LEU A 661 59.27 25.25 32.88
CA LEU A 661 58.55 23.98 32.88
C LEU A 661 57.03 24.21 32.77
N ASP A 662 56.58 24.78 31.65
CA ASP A 662 55.15 24.88 31.33
C ASP A 662 54.63 23.57 30.74
N PHE A 663 54.32 22.62 31.62
CA PHE A 663 53.77 21.33 31.22
C PHE A 663 52.33 21.42 30.69
N ALA A 664 51.60 22.49 30.99
CA ALA A 664 50.24 22.66 30.48
C ALA A 664 50.28 23.02 29.00
N ASP A 665 51.16 23.95 28.64
CA ASP A 665 51.42 24.39 27.26
C ASP A 665 52.00 23.26 26.41
N LEU A 666 53.01 22.55 26.93
CA LEU A 666 53.59 21.37 26.26
C LEU A 666 52.55 20.29 25.95
N ILE A 667 51.59 20.07 26.84
CA ILE A 667 50.51 19.09 26.61
C ILE A 667 49.48 19.63 25.62
N ALA A 668 49.19 20.93 25.65
CA ALA A 668 48.29 21.54 24.69
C ALA A 668 48.86 21.42 23.27
N ASP A 669 50.12 21.80 23.04
CA ASP A 669 50.75 21.79 21.72
C ASP A 669 51.04 20.36 21.21
N ALA A 670 51.53 19.49 22.09
CA ALA A 670 51.91 18.14 21.68
C ALA A 670 50.69 17.25 21.39
N LEU A 671 49.58 17.43 22.13
CA LEU A 671 48.41 16.54 22.05
C LEU A 671 47.14 17.22 21.51
N LEU A 672 46.81 18.44 21.96
CA LEU A 672 45.48 19.01 21.77
C LEU A 672 45.38 19.85 20.50
N PHE A 673 46.10 20.97 20.44
CA PHE A 673 46.15 21.90 19.32
C PHE A 673 47.42 22.74 19.50
N ASP A 674 48.27 22.77 18.49
CA ASP A 674 49.50 23.58 18.49
C ASP A 674 49.15 24.94 17.89
N ASP A 675 49.11 25.99 18.71
CA ASP A 675 48.81 27.35 18.28
C ASP A 675 50.06 28.17 17.98
N GLY A 676 51.25 27.53 17.92
CA GLY A 676 52.51 28.16 17.57
C GLY A 676 52.88 29.39 18.41
N ASP A 677 52.35 29.51 19.63
CA ASP A 677 52.44 30.68 20.51
C ASP A 677 51.85 31.99 19.93
N ASP A 678 51.13 31.94 18.79
CA ASP A 678 50.51 33.13 18.17
C ASP A 678 49.01 33.27 18.45
N GLY A 679 48.47 32.33 19.24
CA GLY A 679 47.09 32.28 19.65
C GLY A 679 46.18 31.73 18.55
N ILE A 680 45.06 31.13 18.96
CA ILE A 680 44.12 30.44 18.07
C ILE A 680 43.72 31.31 16.86
N GLY A 681 43.90 30.75 15.65
CA GLY A 681 43.68 31.41 14.36
C GLY A 681 44.92 32.05 13.76
N GLY A 682 46.10 31.69 14.27
CA GLY A 682 47.41 32.11 13.84
C GLY A 682 47.87 31.51 12.51
N VAL A 683 49.06 31.88 12.05
CA VAL A 683 49.63 31.36 10.78
C VAL A 683 50.43 30.07 11.00
N THR A 684 50.68 29.70 12.25
CA THR A 684 51.48 28.56 12.68
C THR A 684 50.64 27.41 13.27
N ASP A 685 49.33 27.60 13.39
CA ASP A 685 48.37 26.61 13.88
C ASP A 685 48.49 25.24 13.19
N THR A 686 48.58 24.19 14.00
CA THR A 686 48.62 22.79 13.55
C THR A 686 47.59 21.93 14.28
N ASP A 687 46.68 21.32 13.51
CA ASP A 687 45.67 20.39 14.01
C ASP A 687 46.31 19.14 14.65
N LYS A 688 45.78 18.73 15.81
CA LYS A 688 46.17 17.51 16.54
C LYS A 688 44.91 16.70 16.90
N LEU A 689 44.67 16.46 18.19
CA LEU A 689 43.42 15.87 18.68
C LEU A 689 42.24 16.84 18.59
N LEU A 690 42.50 18.14 18.44
CA LEU A 690 41.53 19.17 18.12
C LEU A 690 41.86 19.79 16.75
N THR A 691 40.83 20.27 16.06
CA THR A 691 40.92 21.04 14.82
C THR A 691 40.04 22.30 14.95
N LEU A 692 40.43 23.38 14.28
CA LEU A 692 39.69 24.64 14.28
C LEU A 692 38.62 24.63 13.16
N LEU A 693 37.35 24.53 13.56
CA LEU A 693 36.21 24.60 12.63
C LEU A 693 35.28 25.75 13.04
N ASP A 694 34.96 26.63 12.09
CA ASP A 694 34.06 27.78 12.30
C ASP A 694 34.40 28.67 13.52
N GLY A 695 35.70 28.77 13.86
CA GLY A 695 36.19 29.57 14.97
C GLY A 695 36.10 28.90 16.35
N ALA A 696 35.82 27.60 16.41
CA ALA A 696 35.83 26.79 17.63
C ALA A 696 36.73 25.55 17.49
N LEU A 697 37.41 25.16 18.57
CA LEU A 697 38.19 23.93 18.63
C LEU A 697 37.26 22.73 18.86
N VAL A 698 37.26 21.77 17.93
CA VAL A 698 36.44 20.56 17.98
C VAL A 698 37.31 19.30 17.93
N PRO A 699 36.92 18.18 18.56
CA PRO A 699 37.66 16.93 18.49
C PRO A 699 37.85 16.43 17.05
N ASN A 700 39.07 16.03 16.70
CA ASN A 700 39.47 15.48 15.41
C ASN A 700 39.40 13.93 15.37
N PHE A 701 38.60 13.34 16.25
CA PHE A 701 38.33 11.91 16.32
C PHE A 701 36.92 11.70 16.84
N THR A 702 36.26 10.63 16.39
CA THR A 702 34.89 10.33 16.77
C THR A 702 34.76 9.03 17.56
N ASN A 703 35.71 8.11 17.42
CA ASN A 703 35.71 6.82 18.13
C ASN A 703 37.09 6.43 18.70
N ALA A 704 37.12 5.37 19.51
CA ALA A 704 38.30 4.86 20.21
C ALA A 704 39.42 4.44 19.25
N GLN A 705 39.06 3.84 18.12
CA GLN A 705 39.97 3.40 17.06
C GLN A 705 40.57 4.60 16.31
N GLU A 706 39.78 5.64 16.07
CA GLU A 706 40.23 6.91 15.49
C GLU A 706 41.10 7.70 16.45
N LEU A 707 40.81 7.71 17.76
CA LEU A 707 41.69 8.30 18.76
C LEU A 707 43.06 7.62 18.75
N ALA A 708 43.08 6.28 18.72
CA ALA A 708 44.33 5.53 18.57
C ALA A 708 45.03 5.89 17.24
N SER A 709 44.27 6.00 16.15
CA SER A 709 44.83 6.39 14.84
C SER A 709 45.42 7.80 14.87
N ALA A 710 44.74 8.76 15.48
CA ALA A 710 45.18 10.15 15.64
C ALA A 710 46.46 10.26 16.48
N LEU A 711 46.54 9.51 17.59
CA LEU A 711 47.75 9.42 18.41
C LEU A 711 48.93 8.75 17.66
N SER A 712 48.65 7.88 16.69
CA SER A 712 49.65 7.22 15.84
C SER A 712 49.99 7.98 14.55
N ALA A 713 49.26 9.06 14.24
CA ALA A 713 49.39 9.77 12.98
C ALA A 713 50.81 10.36 12.79
N SER A 714 51.22 10.48 11.54
CA SER A 714 52.54 11.01 11.16
C SER A 714 52.66 12.47 11.59
N GLY A 715 53.37 12.72 12.70
CA GLY A 715 53.49 14.04 13.34
C GLY A 715 53.32 14.00 14.86
N LEU A 716 52.63 12.98 15.38
CA LEU A 716 52.51 12.70 16.81
C LEU A 716 53.36 11.47 17.18
N ASN A 717 53.12 10.32 16.52
CA ASN A 717 53.81 9.05 16.79
C ASN A 717 53.96 8.73 18.30
N LEU A 718 52.90 8.98 19.07
CA LEU A 718 52.95 8.97 20.52
C LEU A 718 52.60 7.60 21.11
N LEU A 719 52.14 6.66 20.31
CA LEU A 719 51.80 5.32 20.78
C LEU A 719 53.04 4.42 20.78
N GLU A 720 53.39 3.89 21.95
CA GLU A 720 54.41 2.86 22.05
C GLU A 720 53.83 1.52 21.56
N THR A 721 54.53 0.83 20.67
CA THR A 721 54.05 -0.44 20.12
C THR A 721 54.05 -1.49 21.23
N ALA A 722 52.86 -1.92 21.68
CA ALA A 722 52.73 -3.03 22.64
C ALA A 722 53.32 -4.33 22.07
N ILE A 723 53.52 -5.34 22.93
CA ILE A 723 54.20 -6.62 22.59
C ILE A 723 53.47 -7.40 21.47
N ASP A 724 52.18 -7.15 21.25
CA ASP A 724 51.34 -7.75 20.21
C ASP A 724 51.15 -6.86 18.96
N GLY A 725 51.70 -5.64 18.95
CA GLY A 725 51.57 -4.71 17.83
C GLY A 725 50.31 -3.84 17.81
N THR A 726 49.45 -3.88 18.85
CA THR A 726 48.22 -3.07 18.92
C THR A 726 48.33 -1.94 19.96
N PRO A 727 47.93 -0.69 19.63
CA PRO A 727 48.11 0.45 20.54
C PRO A 727 47.00 0.64 21.59
N LEU A 728 46.01 -0.26 21.63
CA LEU A 728 44.75 -0.09 22.39
C LEU A 728 44.32 -1.41 23.03
N HIS A 729 44.14 -1.41 24.36
CA HIS A 729 43.80 -2.60 25.15
C HIS A 729 42.59 -2.39 26.06
N TYR A 730 41.64 -3.33 26.04
CA TYR A 730 40.44 -3.36 26.88
C TYR A 730 40.46 -4.57 27.82
N ASP A 731 40.31 -4.31 29.12
CA ASP A 731 40.13 -5.34 30.15
C ASP A 731 38.64 -5.44 30.55
N SER A 732 37.98 -6.55 30.16
CA SER A 732 36.56 -6.80 30.47
C SER A 732 36.28 -7.15 31.93
N VAL A 733 37.31 -7.43 32.74
CA VAL A 733 37.15 -7.66 34.18
C VAL A 733 37.13 -6.34 34.95
N THR A 734 37.94 -5.38 34.52
CA THR A 734 38.05 -4.07 35.18
C THR A 734 37.29 -2.96 34.45
N ASN A 735 36.68 -3.26 33.29
CA ASN A 735 36.04 -2.30 32.39
C ASN A 735 36.95 -1.11 32.06
N THR A 736 38.24 -1.35 31.85
CA THR A 736 39.22 -0.27 31.62
C THR A 736 39.77 -0.33 30.21
N LEU A 737 39.70 0.78 29.50
CA LEU A 737 40.32 0.97 28.19
C LEU A 737 41.61 1.76 28.34
N THR A 738 42.71 1.29 27.77
CA THR A 738 44.04 1.84 28.02
C THR A 738 44.78 2.23 26.74
N TYR A 739 45.39 3.42 26.76
CA TYR A 739 46.30 3.94 25.73
C TYR A 739 47.67 4.23 26.34
N ASP A 740 48.73 3.67 25.76
CA ASP A 740 50.11 3.96 26.19
C ASP A 740 50.71 5.10 25.35
N ILE A 741 50.82 6.28 25.97
CA ILE A 741 51.23 7.52 25.32
C ILE A 741 52.64 7.90 25.79
N SER A 742 53.53 8.15 24.84
CA SER A 742 54.89 8.65 25.05
C SER A 742 55.07 9.96 24.31
N ILE A 743 55.11 11.06 25.04
CA ILE A 743 55.38 12.40 24.53
C ILE A 743 56.86 12.70 24.70
N GLU A 744 57.48 13.12 23.60
CA GLU A 744 58.82 13.70 23.57
C GLU A 744 58.68 15.05 22.87
N HIS A 745 58.95 16.13 23.61
CA HIS A 745 58.76 17.49 23.12
C HIS A 745 59.92 18.38 23.58
N ASP A 746 60.37 19.26 22.70
CA ASP A 746 61.33 20.30 23.03
C ASP A 746 60.59 21.41 23.79
N LEU A 747 60.93 21.63 25.06
CA LEU A 747 60.47 22.79 25.82
C LEU A 747 61.06 24.03 25.15
N ILE A 748 60.19 25.02 24.88
CA ILE A 748 60.49 26.26 24.15
C ILE A 748 61.87 26.85 24.51
N ASP A 749 62.52 27.45 23.51
CA ASP A 749 63.69 28.33 23.65
C ASP A 749 63.33 29.59 24.48
N ILE A 750 63.28 29.47 25.81
CA ILE A 750 62.86 30.60 26.65
C ILE A 750 63.98 31.64 26.68
N LEU A 751 63.66 32.83 26.18
CA LEU A 751 64.52 34.01 26.15
C LEU A 751 64.49 34.72 27.51
N LEU A 752 65.35 34.27 28.42
CA LEU A 752 65.46 34.88 29.74
C LEU A 752 66.35 36.13 29.70
N PRO A 753 65.91 37.27 30.30
CA PRO A 753 66.75 38.45 30.42
C PRO A 753 67.91 38.16 31.38
N ILE A 754 69.12 38.51 30.97
CA ILE A 754 70.29 38.28 31.82
C ILE A 754 70.34 39.31 32.94
N ASP A 755 70.06 38.88 34.17
CA ASP A 755 70.34 39.68 35.37
C ASP A 755 71.71 39.30 35.97
N PHE A 756 72.64 40.24 35.83
CA PHE A 756 73.86 40.21 36.59
C PHE A 756 73.59 40.96 37.90
N ASN A 757 73.13 40.26 38.93
CA ASN A 757 72.82 40.75 40.28
C ASN A 757 74.01 41.49 40.95
N PHE A 758 74.34 42.66 40.42
CA PHE A 758 75.46 43.55 40.76
C PHE A 758 74.89 44.96 40.95
N ASP A 759 75.24 45.61 42.06
CA ASP A 759 74.83 47.00 42.32
C ASP A 759 75.60 47.97 41.39
N LEU A 760 74.95 48.38 40.30
CA LEU A 760 75.48 49.33 39.32
C LEU A 760 75.15 50.80 39.63
N ALA A 761 74.64 51.12 40.82
CA ALA A 761 74.33 52.51 41.23
C ALA A 761 75.46 53.56 40.98
N PRO A 762 76.77 53.23 40.97
CA PRO A 762 77.82 54.19 40.63
C PRO A 762 77.97 54.49 39.12
N LEU A 763 77.33 53.74 38.24
CA LEU A 763 77.48 53.82 36.78
C LEU A 763 76.18 54.32 36.15
N LEU A 764 76.07 55.64 35.95
CA LEU A 764 74.94 56.28 35.26
C LEU A 764 74.86 55.79 33.79
N ASP A 765 73.66 55.33 33.40
CA ASP A 765 73.23 54.95 32.04
C ASP A 765 73.95 53.75 31.38
N ILE A 766 73.92 52.57 32.00
CA ILE A 766 74.19 51.30 31.31
C ILE A 766 72.91 50.46 31.32
N SER A 767 72.35 50.20 30.13
CA SER A 767 71.34 49.16 29.91
C SER A 767 71.95 48.00 29.10
N SER A 768 71.62 46.76 29.46
CA SER A 768 71.98 45.55 28.72
C SER A 768 70.70 44.92 28.16
N SER A 769 70.73 44.46 26.91
CA SER A 769 69.62 43.76 26.25
C SER A 769 70.00 42.31 25.89
N SER A 770 70.93 41.72 26.64
CA SER A 770 71.43 40.36 26.36
C SER A 770 70.44 39.32 26.90
N GLN A 771 70.17 38.29 26.11
CA GLN A 771 69.23 37.20 26.43
C GLN A 771 70.00 35.86 26.50
N VAL A 772 69.56 34.95 27.37
CA VAL A 772 69.99 33.54 27.39
C VAL A 772 68.90 32.70 26.71
N VAL A 773 69.33 31.76 25.86
CA VAL A 773 68.46 30.72 25.28
C VAL A 773 68.75 29.41 26.02
N LEU A 774 67.70 28.73 26.47
CA LEU A 774 67.78 27.44 27.14
C LEU A 774 67.06 26.39 26.30
N ASP A 775 67.82 25.41 25.80
CA ASP A 775 67.25 24.26 25.09
C ASP A 775 67.02 23.13 26.11
N ALA A 776 65.77 22.70 26.29
CA ALA A 776 65.43 21.57 27.16
C ALA A 776 64.44 20.63 26.45
N THR A 777 64.66 19.31 26.52
CA THR A 777 63.71 18.33 25.99
C THR A 777 63.07 17.57 27.14
N GLY A 778 61.74 17.55 27.18
CA GLY A 778 60.95 16.79 28.15
C GLY A 778 60.46 15.48 27.54
N LYS A 779 60.57 14.38 28.30
CA LYS A 779 59.90 13.11 27.96
C LYS A 779 58.89 12.75 29.03
N LEU A 780 57.65 12.52 28.62
CA LEU A 780 56.54 12.09 29.47
C LEU A 780 55.97 10.78 28.92
N GLN A 781 56.05 9.72 29.72
CA GLN A 781 55.36 8.46 29.45
C GLN A 781 54.17 8.34 30.39
N VAL A 782 52.98 8.26 29.83
CA VAL A 782 51.71 8.14 30.57
C VAL A 782 50.84 7.07 29.95
N THR A 783 50.23 6.27 30.81
CA THR A 783 49.20 5.34 30.42
C THR A 783 47.86 6.00 30.71
N LEU A 784 47.13 6.38 29.66
CA LEU A 784 45.78 6.93 29.78
C LEU A 784 44.81 5.76 29.90
N GLY A 785 44.31 5.53 31.11
CA GLY A 785 43.23 4.58 31.38
C GLY A 785 41.89 5.29 31.46
N LEU A 786 40.91 4.85 30.68
CA LEU A 786 39.51 5.23 30.78
C LEU A 786 38.78 4.11 31.53
N ASP A 787 38.26 4.43 32.71
CA ASP A 787 37.35 3.54 33.43
C ASP A 787 35.95 3.69 32.82
N LEU A 788 35.47 2.61 32.23
CA LEU A 788 34.17 2.50 31.57
C LEU A 788 33.16 1.77 32.45
N SER A 789 33.50 1.43 33.69
CA SER A 789 32.52 0.88 34.62
C SER A 789 31.40 1.91 34.83
N SER A 790 30.16 1.43 34.78
CA SER A 790 28.96 2.23 35.04
C SER A 790 28.91 2.67 36.51
N ALA A 791 29.74 3.66 36.87
CA ALA A 791 29.58 4.61 37.97
C ALA A 791 30.85 5.47 38.18
N SER A 792 31.01 6.55 37.42
CA SER A 792 31.65 7.76 37.94
C SER A 792 30.77 9.01 37.76
N GLY A 793 29.52 8.84 38.17
CA GLY A 793 28.55 9.88 38.52
C GLY A 793 27.49 9.18 39.37
N GLY A 794 27.72 9.11 40.68
CA GLY A 794 27.09 8.15 41.60
C GLY A 794 25.59 7.94 41.38
N GLU A 795 25.20 6.69 41.17
CA GLU A 795 23.80 6.29 41.12
C GLU A 795 23.18 6.43 42.51
N LEU A 796 22.14 7.28 42.62
CA LEU A 796 21.31 7.35 43.81
C LEU A 796 20.37 6.14 43.84
N LEU A 797 20.88 4.99 44.29
CA LEU A 797 20.04 3.83 44.57
C LEU A 797 19.04 4.18 45.68
N GLY A 798 17.84 3.57 45.68
CA GLY A 798 16.85 3.75 46.76
C GLY A 798 17.34 3.33 48.15
N THR A 799 18.50 2.66 48.23
CA THR A 799 19.21 2.27 49.45
C THR A 799 20.33 3.22 49.86
N THR A 800 20.64 4.24 49.05
CA THR A 800 21.71 5.21 49.32
C THR A 800 21.33 6.03 50.55
N THR A 801 22.13 5.93 51.61
CA THR A 801 21.85 6.63 52.86
C THR A 801 22.19 8.12 52.71
N LEU A 802 21.41 8.99 53.35
CA LEU A 802 21.69 10.44 53.30
C LEU A 802 23.09 10.79 53.85
N ALA A 803 23.61 9.97 54.78
CA ALA A 803 24.95 10.10 55.36
C ALA A 803 26.09 9.66 54.42
N SER A 804 25.79 8.93 53.34
CA SER A 804 26.78 8.54 52.32
C SER A 804 26.85 9.52 51.15
N LEU A 805 26.00 10.55 51.15
CA LEU A 805 26.13 11.69 50.27
C LEU A 805 27.02 12.71 51.00
N ASP A 806 28.14 13.11 50.40
CA ASP A 806 29.10 14.06 50.98
C ASP A 806 28.54 15.50 50.97
N ILE A 807 27.37 15.67 51.61
CA ILE A 807 26.62 16.91 51.72
C ILE A 807 26.80 17.43 53.15
N ASP A 808 27.02 18.73 53.30
CA ASP A 808 27.04 19.37 54.62
C ASP A 808 25.65 19.24 55.28
N MET A 809 25.54 18.27 56.20
CA MET A 809 24.30 17.94 56.89
C MET A 809 23.78 19.08 57.78
N SER A 810 24.56 20.13 58.00
CA SER A 810 24.09 21.32 58.71
C SER A 810 23.13 22.19 57.90
N ALA A 811 23.01 21.96 56.59
CA ALA A 811 22.13 22.68 55.67
C ALA A 811 20.82 21.94 55.30
N VAL A 812 20.64 20.69 55.75
CA VAL A 812 19.48 19.86 55.41
C VAL A 812 18.46 19.87 56.56
N GLU A 813 17.31 20.51 56.33
CA GLU A 813 16.19 20.54 57.28
C GLU A 813 15.51 19.17 57.34
N MET A 814 15.70 18.45 58.45
CA MET A 814 15.16 17.09 58.66
C MET A 814 13.67 17.07 59.04
N ALA A 815 13.01 18.23 59.11
CA ALA A 815 11.58 18.31 59.40
C ALA A 815 10.75 17.93 58.16
N PRO A 816 9.64 17.18 58.31
CA PRO A 816 8.72 16.91 57.21
C PRO A 816 8.15 18.21 56.63
N ALA A 817 8.35 18.47 55.34
CA ALA A 817 7.76 19.60 54.64
C ALA A 817 6.46 19.18 53.94
N LEU A 818 5.36 19.89 54.22
CA LEU A 818 4.09 19.73 53.51
C LEU A 818 3.88 20.97 52.62
N THR A 819 4.06 20.82 51.31
CA THR A 819 3.78 21.88 50.33
C THR A 819 2.40 21.69 49.73
N ALA A 820 1.59 22.76 49.71
CA ALA A 820 0.27 22.72 49.09
C ALA A 820 0.40 22.68 47.55
N LEU A 821 -0.49 21.96 46.87
CA LEU A 821 -0.50 21.79 45.40
C LEU A 821 -0.64 23.12 44.62
N ASN A 822 -1.10 24.18 45.29
CA ASN A 822 -1.27 25.52 44.72
C ASN A 822 -0.51 26.53 45.56
N GLY A 823 0.10 27.54 44.92
CA GLY A 823 0.79 28.64 45.59
C GLY A 823 -0.13 29.37 46.59
N PRO A 824 0.43 29.95 47.68
CA PRO A 824 -0.36 30.57 48.74
C PRO A 824 -1.19 31.73 48.18
N ARG A 825 -2.52 31.61 48.26
CA ARG A 825 -3.45 32.69 47.91
C ARG A 825 -3.78 33.49 49.16
N ILE A 826 -3.47 34.79 49.15
CA ILE A 826 -3.86 35.70 50.23
C ILE A 826 -5.38 35.87 50.20
N VAL A 827 -6.04 35.48 51.29
CA VAL A 827 -7.47 35.72 51.51
C VAL A 827 -7.60 36.77 52.61
N TYR A 828 -8.13 37.93 52.26
CA TYR A 828 -8.38 39.01 53.24
C TYR A 828 -9.68 38.75 54.00
N GLY A 829 -9.60 38.56 55.32
CA GLY A 829 -10.76 38.38 56.20
C GLY A 829 -10.35 37.99 57.62
N ARG A 830 -11.21 38.29 58.60
CA ARG A 830 -11.01 37.82 59.98
C ARG A 830 -11.58 36.42 60.12
N LEU A 831 -10.79 35.50 60.68
CA LEU A 831 -11.31 34.21 61.12
C LEU A 831 -12.35 34.46 62.22
N THR A 832 -13.57 33.95 62.05
CA THR A 832 -14.64 34.12 63.05
C THR A 832 -14.56 33.10 64.18
N ASN A 833 -13.77 32.04 64.01
CA ASN A 833 -13.39 31.00 64.97
C ASN A 833 -12.09 30.33 64.50
N ASP A 834 -11.42 29.59 65.39
CA ASP A 834 -10.19 28.87 65.08
C ASP A 834 -10.39 27.89 63.91
N ALA A 835 -9.45 27.89 62.97
CA ALA A 835 -9.46 26.99 61.83
C ALA A 835 -8.55 25.79 62.13
N THR A 836 -9.12 24.58 62.24
CA THR A 836 -8.34 23.36 62.44
C THR A 836 -8.14 22.59 61.15
N LEU A 837 -6.90 22.26 60.83
CA LEU A 837 -6.49 21.32 59.79
C LEU A 837 -5.97 20.04 60.45
N GLU A 838 -6.38 18.88 59.95
CA GLU A 838 -5.82 17.59 60.38
C GLU A 838 -4.98 17.00 59.27
N ILE A 839 -3.71 16.71 59.57
CA ILE A 839 -2.71 16.19 58.63
C ILE A 839 -2.32 14.79 59.11
N ALA A 840 -2.54 13.78 58.28
CA ALA A 840 -2.07 12.42 58.56
C ALA A 840 -0.67 12.23 57.98
N VAL A 841 0.32 11.93 58.82
CA VAL A 841 1.70 11.62 58.38
C VAL A 841 2.05 10.25 58.92
N GLY A 842 2.33 9.29 58.03
CA GLY A 842 2.71 7.92 58.41
C GLY A 842 1.63 7.14 59.18
N GLY A 843 0.36 7.53 59.06
CA GLY A 843 -0.78 6.91 59.75
C GLY A 843 -1.18 7.59 61.07
N ASP A 844 -0.35 8.50 61.58
CA ASP A 844 -0.66 9.31 62.76
C ASP A 844 -1.29 10.65 62.35
N LEU A 845 -2.35 11.06 63.06
CA LEU A 845 -3.12 12.28 62.78
C LEU A 845 -2.64 13.44 63.66
N TYR A 846 -2.14 14.49 63.01
CA TYR A 846 -1.67 15.73 63.64
C TYR A 846 -2.67 16.85 63.37
N ARG A 847 -3.23 17.42 64.44
CA ARG A 847 -4.18 18.53 64.35
C ARG A 847 -3.45 19.87 64.49
N VAL A 848 -3.42 20.62 63.41
CA VAL A 848 -2.91 22.00 63.35
C VAL A 848 -4.08 22.95 63.54
N THR A 849 -4.02 23.81 64.54
CA THR A 849 -5.05 24.82 64.80
C THR A 849 -4.48 26.20 64.51
N VAL A 850 -5.15 26.94 63.63
CA VAL A 850 -4.90 28.36 63.40
C VAL A 850 -5.93 29.13 64.24
N ASP A 851 -5.49 29.64 65.39
CA ASP A 851 -6.35 30.41 66.29
C ASP A 851 -6.86 31.68 65.62
N ALA A 852 -8.16 31.94 65.75
CA ALA A 852 -8.78 33.19 65.29
C ALA A 852 -8.19 34.41 66.01
N ASP A 853 -7.66 34.23 67.22
CA ASP A 853 -7.00 35.29 67.99
C ASP A 853 -5.62 35.65 67.41
N ASN A 854 -4.88 34.69 66.84
CA ASN A 854 -3.56 34.94 66.21
C ASN A 854 -3.66 35.62 64.84
N ALA A 855 -4.82 35.52 64.19
CA ALA A 855 -5.11 36.30 62.98
C ALA A 855 -5.44 37.78 63.26
N ASN A 856 -5.52 38.20 64.54
CA ASN A 856 -5.77 39.59 64.92
C ASN A 856 -4.49 40.44 65.12
N ASP A 857 -3.29 39.87 64.96
CA ASP A 857 -2.01 40.62 65.07
C ASP A 857 -1.53 41.22 63.73
N GLY A 858 -2.42 41.29 62.74
CA GLY A 858 -2.24 42.14 61.57
C GLY A 858 -2.55 43.60 61.89
N ASP A 859 -1.74 44.22 62.76
CA ASP A 859 -1.72 45.68 62.89
C ASP A 859 -0.49 46.23 62.13
N THR A 860 -0.81 46.96 61.06
CA THR A 860 0.02 47.68 60.07
C THR A 860 0.70 46.93 58.92
#